data_AF-A0A2E6UVS1-F1
#
_entry.id   AF-A0A2E6UVS1-F1
#
_cell.length_a   1.000
_cell.length_b   1.000
_cell.length_c   1.000
_cell.angle_alpha   90.00
_cell.angle_beta   90.00
_cell.angle_gamma   90.00
#
_symmetry.space_group_name_H-M   'P 1'
#
loop_
_entity.id
_entity.type
_entity.pdbx_description
1 polymer ?
#
loop_
_entity_poly.entity_id
_entity_poly.type
_entity_poly.pdbx_seq_one_letter_code
_entity_poly.pdbx_strand_id
1 'polypeptide(L)'
;MMLTGIILVSLNMFVLTGVVASNVQAGVGELIVADRDGVIEDGQEEPDKWERDDWLVQTSERAYFAYNLTDTDWRNSGHDVPPFEKMGPFIYTVTTTKDVLDFDPEGGTITYSEYDSFDWCENCTWVDEEGTPHASVSGDYELTNANILWNTQRMAGVATGITYGEIFAKAGFTQMMLINDMQNRAPSIWAASQIGMMVPGASQALQDAGYDEATADAMAPAAVLRGSYDNWLAQSGASDVGPDFAASAQSILYDAVDPSTGICIALTCDIGPMLVAGMGEPSEATTSSRAALLGYASTDPEELAHIDWAVYALAGTIFQSQGGGEDLSTLSNASLRARLAEVSGVDIANPVALNNILWGTEGSSPNNGILSVSDFQGIPLYGVALFLLGAQGDVFGTMLTYGIGLTQLMGLAYDWAGIWIDMVGGVPLEFEMILVGGSGTMDANAWWQHSFGSEEPIAGGYIPIGLNRGDFAGTVDLTLDQVRDILYDSDYALTGDFATAFVYGEFSGSSLPVGSEGPVMGGDVHTWDDAYVAGLYGISETDAAALKSWVKDFMFEQVVGALLAFQYGASAYTTQPIHNWLYGWSDPVLVGLYGEENSWVKLETNETYYGSGGKSTGDFSVYQMKIPTSVDGLSTAEHAFMEGYINSDGDGLCDFKLDAAGNAEYGVECEANETYGMTEHLPWRAPHREASVYGLLSDHVGNSNTEITGTIGGIADADEP
;
A
#
# COMPACT_ATOMS: atom_id res chain seq x y z
N MET A 1 -2.18 10.00 38.45
CA MET A 1 -2.96 11.24 38.71
C MET A 1 -2.03 12.41 38.45
N MET A 2 -2.43 13.31 37.55
CA MET A 2 -1.70 14.50 37.06
C MET A 2 -0.68 14.21 35.94
N LEU A 3 -1.18 13.93 34.72
CA LEU A 3 -0.53 14.17 33.40
C LEU A 3 -1.32 13.63 32.19
N THR A 4 -2.51 13.08 32.41
CA THR A 4 -3.52 12.76 31.38
C THR A 4 -4.36 13.97 30.95
N GLY A 5 -4.02 15.18 31.42
CA GLY A 5 -4.93 16.34 31.47
C GLY A 5 -4.56 17.56 30.62
N ILE A 6 -3.56 17.48 29.72
CA ILE A 6 -3.17 18.65 28.89
C ILE A 6 -3.13 18.33 27.37
N ILE A 7 -3.00 17.07 26.95
CA ILE A 7 -2.94 16.72 25.51
C ILE A 7 -4.34 16.55 24.88
N LEU A 8 -5.36 16.16 25.66
CA LEU A 8 -6.77 16.18 25.22
C LEU A 8 -7.39 17.59 25.22
N VAL A 9 -6.71 18.58 25.81
CA VAL A 9 -7.20 19.97 25.88
C VAL A 9 -6.83 20.75 24.61
N SER A 10 -5.84 20.31 23.83
CA SER A 10 -5.43 20.96 22.58
C SER A 10 -6.17 20.43 21.34
N LEU A 11 -6.66 19.19 21.38
CA LEU A 11 -7.46 18.59 20.31
C LEU A 11 -8.90 19.11 20.27
N ASN A 12 -9.44 19.59 21.40
CA ASN A 12 -10.80 20.17 21.46
C ASN A 12 -10.87 21.67 21.13
N MET A 13 -9.74 22.37 20.97
CA MET A 13 -9.77 23.83 20.84
C MET A 13 -9.71 24.34 19.39
N PHE A 14 -9.36 23.49 18.41
CA PHE A 14 -9.17 23.89 17.00
C PHE A 14 -9.92 23.03 15.96
N VAL A 15 -10.49 21.87 16.32
CA VAL A 15 -11.34 21.08 15.40
C VAL A 15 -12.67 21.80 15.10
N LEU A 16 -12.98 22.85 15.88
CA LEU A 16 -14.24 23.57 15.95
C LEU A 16 -14.20 24.98 15.37
N THR A 17 -13.11 25.44 14.77
CA THR A 17 -13.06 26.83 14.33
C THR A 17 -13.73 27.04 12.97
N GLY A 18 -15.04 26.75 12.92
CA GLY A 18 -16.02 27.75 12.45
C GLY A 18 -16.03 28.94 13.41
N VAL A 19 -14.85 29.50 13.73
CA VAL A 19 -14.77 30.82 14.33
C VAL A 19 -15.04 31.73 13.16
N VAL A 20 -16.32 31.91 12.88
CA VAL A 20 -16.80 33.17 12.33
C VAL A 20 -16.10 34.22 13.16
N ALA A 21 -15.19 34.95 12.50
CA ALA A 21 -14.26 35.84 13.17
C ALA A 21 -15.05 36.70 14.17
N SER A 22 -14.50 36.94 15.36
CA SER A 22 -15.03 37.92 16.32
C SER A 22 -15.40 39.26 15.64
N ASN A 23 -14.83 39.53 14.46
CA ASN A 23 -15.07 40.64 13.57
C ASN A 23 -16.49 40.68 12.98
N VAL A 24 -17.16 39.54 12.77
CA VAL A 24 -18.53 39.47 12.24
C VAL A 24 -19.54 39.95 13.28
N GLN A 25 -19.40 39.53 14.55
CA GLN A 25 -20.28 40.01 15.63
C GLN A 25 -20.08 41.51 15.91
N ALA A 26 -18.83 41.99 15.89
CA ALA A 26 -18.52 43.40 16.05
C ALA A 26 -19.07 44.24 14.88
N GLY A 27 -18.88 43.78 13.64
CA GLY A 27 -19.36 44.46 12.43
C GLY A 27 -20.88 44.46 12.31
N VAL A 28 -21.56 43.37 12.66
CA VAL A 28 -23.04 43.29 12.70
C VAL A 28 -23.61 44.12 13.85
N GLY A 29 -22.97 44.08 15.03
CA GLY A 29 -23.33 44.94 16.16
C GLY A 29 -23.21 46.42 15.82
N GLU A 30 -22.16 46.82 15.09
CA GLU A 30 -21.99 48.18 14.59
C GLU A 30 -22.98 48.54 13.47
N LEU A 31 -23.27 47.64 12.52
CA LEU A 31 -24.28 47.86 11.48
C LEU A 31 -25.66 48.12 12.09
N ILE A 32 -26.07 47.31 13.08
CA ILE A 32 -27.37 47.44 13.75
C ILE A 32 -27.45 48.71 14.62
N VAL A 33 -26.34 49.12 15.26
CA VAL A 33 -26.29 50.35 16.07
C VAL A 33 -26.15 51.61 15.20
N ALA A 34 -25.55 51.52 14.01
CA ALA A 34 -25.26 52.64 13.12
C ALA A 34 -26.38 52.94 12.10
N ASP A 35 -27.31 52.00 11.87
CA ASP A 35 -28.57 52.22 11.15
C ASP A 35 -29.54 53.12 11.96
N ARG A 36 -29.32 53.21 13.28
CA ARG A 36 -30.08 54.06 14.21
C ARG A 36 -30.04 55.55 13.88
N ASP A 37 -28.89 56.07 13.41
CA ASP A 37 -28.66 57.53 13.49
C ASP A 37 -28.94 58.30 12.21
N GLY A 38 -29.23 57.64 11.07
CA GLY A 38 -29.58 58.32 9.81
C GLY A 38 -28.78 59.61 9.60
N VAL A 39 -27.46 59.55 9.82
CA VAL A 39 -26.66 60.77 9.95
C VAL A 39 -26.45 61.32 8.56
N ILE A 40 -27.30 62.27 8.21
CA ILE A 40 -27.01 63.27 7.18
C ILE A 40 -25.90 64.15 7.76
N GLU A 41 -24.63 63.82 7.52
CA GLU A 41 -23.55 64.80 7.59
C GLU A 41 -23.43 65.48 6.22
N ASP A 42 -23.46 66.82 6.21
CA ASP A 42 -23.29 67.65 5.02
C ASP A 42 -24.26 67.45 3.83
N GLY A 43 -25.45 66.88 4.06
CA GLY A 43 -26.57 66.99 3.10
C GLY A 43 -26.43 66.17 1.82
N GLN A 44 -25.65 65.10 1.86
CA GLN A 44 -25.57 64.08 0.80
C GLN A 44 -26.28 62.80 1.29
N GLU A 45 -26.98 62.09 0.39
CA GLU A 45 -27.41 60.71 0.63
C GLU A 45 -26.14 59.85 0.64
N GLU A 46 -25.78 59.30 1.81
CA GLU A 46 -24.78 58.23 1.89
C GLU A 46 -25.36 56.96 1.24
N PRO A 47 -24.55 56.13 0.56
CA PRO A 47 -24.98 54.78 0.18
C PRO A 47 -25.45 54.02 1.41
N ASP A 48 -26.41 53.11 1.25
CA ASP A 48 -26.90 52.31 2.35
C ASP A 48 -25.70 51.61 3.01
N LYS A 49 -25.59 51.61 4.35
CA LYS A 49 -24.32 51.32 5.05
C LYS A 49 -23.77 49.90 4.85
N TRP A 50 -24.54 48.99 4.26
CA TRP A 50 -24.13 47.66 3.81
C TRP A 50 -23.43 47.67 2.43
N GLU A 51 -23.36 48.81 1.74
CA GLU A 51 -22.55 49.06 0.54
C GLU A 51 -21.26 49.83 0.87
N ARG A 52 -20.94 50.04 2.16
CA ARG A 52 -19.75 50.79 2.56
C ARG A 52 -18.48 49.96 2.44
N ASP A 53 -17.48 50.57 1.81
CA ASP A 53 -16.15 49.98 1.60
C ASP A 53 -15.49 49.48 2.90
N ASP A 54 -15.72 50.12 4.05
CA ASP A 54 -15.12 49.72 5.34
C ASP A 54 -15.80 48.53 6.02
N TRP A 55 -17.02 48.17 5.58
CA TRP A 55 -17.66 46.90 5.95
C TRP A 55 -17.36 45.80 4.92
N LEU A 56 -17.40 46.15 3.63
CA LEU A 56 -17.08 45.25 2.52
C LEU A 56 -15.63 44.76 2.58
N VAL A 57 -14.71 45.60 3.04
CA VAL A 57 -13.29 45.26 3.18
C VAL A 57 -12.83 45.57 4.60
N GLN A 58 -12.54 44.53 5.37
CA GLN A 58 -12.09 44.65 6.76
C GLN A 58 -10.67 44.11 6.90
N THR A 59 -9.81 44.83 7.61
CA THR A 59 -8.44 44.38 7.90
C THR A 59 -8.25 44.13 9.40
N SER A 60 -7.58 43.03 9.73
CA SER A 60 -7.23 42.69 11.11
C SER A 60 -5.84 42.04 11.18
N GLU A 61 -5.18 42.10 12.34
CA GLU A 61 -3.91 41.40 12.55
C GLU A 61 -4.16 40.08 13.28
N ARG A 62 -3.57 39.00 12.77
CA ARG A 62 -3.65 37.66 13.36
C ARG A 62 -2.23 37.13 13.60
N ALA A 63 -1.96 36.68 14.83
CA ALA A 63 -0.66 36.17 15.24
C ALA A 63 -0.73 34.65 15.46
N TYR A 64 0.07 33.89 14.73
CA TYR A 64 0.17 32.44 14.85
C TYR A 64 1.43 32.03 15.62
N PHE A 65 1.34 30.88 16.29
CA PHE A 65 2.45 30.24 16.97
C PHE A 65 2.47 28.76 16.57
N ALA A 66 3.67 28.22 16.39
CA ALA A 66 3.86 26.83 16.01
C ALA A 66 4.84 26.14 16.97
N TYR A 67 4.76 24.82 17.08
CA TYR A 67 5.72 24.02 17.83
C TYR A 67 6.63 23.31 16.83
N ASN A 68 7.88 23.74 16.76
CA ASN A 68 8.90 23.16 15.88
C ASN A 68 9.56 21.97 16.57
N LEU A 69 9.51 20.80 15.94
CA LEU A 69 10.19 19.60 16.40
C LEU A 69 11.69 19.72 16.11
N THR A 70 12.51 19.77 17.16
CA THR A 70 13.96 20.00 17.02
C THR A 70 14.75 18.73 16.70
N ASP A 71 14.15 17.56 16.94
CA ASP A 71 14.72 16.25 16.64
C ASP A 71 13.63 15.29 16.16
N THR A 72 13.69 14.90 14.89
CA THR A 72 12.74 13.95 14.28
C THR A 72 12.99 12.51 14.71
N ASP A 73 14.19 12.19 15.22
CA ASP A 73 14.58 10.86 15.69
C ASP A 73 14.57 10.77 17.23
N TRP A 74 13.78 11.64 17.87
CA TRP A 74 13.78 11.83 19.33
C TRP A 74 13.59 10.55 20.15
N ARG A 75 12.86 9.56 19.62
CA ARG A 75 12.66 8.25 20.26
C ARG A 75 13.97 7.46 20.39
N ASN A 76 14.84 7.53 19.38
CA ASN A 76 16.14 6.87 19.37
C ASN A 76 17.22 7.72 20.06
N SER A 77 17.07 9.05 20.06
CA SER A 77 17.93 9.99 20.76
C SER A 77 17.75 10.00 22.30
N GLY A 78 16.85 9.16 22.84
CA GLY A 78 16.64 9.01 24.28
C GLY A 78 15.77 10.10 24.92
N HIS A 79 14.95 10.80 24.13
CA HIS A 79 13.91 11.68 24.65
C HIS A 79 12.65 10.87 25.02
N ASP A 80 12.07 11.12 26.20
CA ASP A 80 10.81 10.49 26.62
C ASP A 80 9.57 11.09 25.93
N VAL A 81 9.69 12.32 25.42
CA VAL A 81 8.65 13.06 24.69
C VAL A 81 9.29 13.84 23.53
N PRO A 82 8.57 14.11 22.43
CA PRO A 82 9.13 14.87 21.32
C PRO A 82 9.59 16.26 21.78
N PRO A 83 10.83 16.68 21.48
CA PRO A 83 11.36 17.98 21.87
C PRO A 83 10.84 19.07 20.94
N PHE A 84 9.84 19.82 21.42
CA PHE A 84 9.27 20.94 20.69
C PHE A 84 9.78 22.29 21.21
N GLU A 85 10.09 23.19 20.28
CA GLU A 85 10.37 24.60 20.53
C GLU A 85 9.20 25.45 20.03
N LYS A 86 8.68 26.35 20.88
CA LYS A 86 7.62 27.28 20.47
C LYS A 86 8.22 28.36 19.57
N MET A 87 7.73 28.44 18.34
CA MET A 87 8.07 29.42 17.33
C MET A 87 6.93 30.44 17.16
N GLY A 88 7.30 31.64 16.70
CA GLY A 88 6.40 32.77 16.48
C GLY A 88 6.79 33.99 17.32
N PRO A 89 5.99 35.06 17.29
CA PRO A 89 4.74 35.19 16.56
C PRO A 89 4.96 35.28 15.04
N PHE A 90 4.13 34.60 14.25
CA PHE A 90 4.01 34.84 12.80
C PHE A 90 2.78 35.72 12.57
N ILE A 91 2.99 36.98 12.21
CA ILE A 91 1.92 37.99 12.18
C ILE A 91 1.48 38.24 10.74
N TYR A 92 0.18 38.16 10.51
CA TYR A 92 -0.45 38.39 9.22
C TYR A 92 -1.48 39.49 9.33
N THR A 93 -1.51 40.35 8.31
CA THR A 93 -2.66 41.20 8.02
C THR A 93 -3.67 40.36 7.24
N VAL A 94 -4.83 40.14 7.84
CA VAL A 94 -5.96 39.43 7.23
C VAL A 94 -6.91 40.47 6.67
N THR A 95 -7.16 40.41 5.37
CA THR A 95 -8.15 41.24 4.68
C THR A 95 -9.35 40.37 4.33
N THR A 96 -10.47 40.61 4.99
CA THR A 96 -11.75 39.96 4.69
C THR A 96 -12.52 40.81 3.70
N THR A 97 -12.81 40.25 2.53
CA THR A 97 -13.63 40.87 1.50
C THR A 97 -15.01 40.23 1.48
N LYS A 98 -16.05 41.06 1.41
CA LYS A 98 -17.45 40.65 1.33
C LYS A 98 -18.08 41.21 0.07
N ASP A 99 -18.84 40.38 -0.64
CA ASP A 99 -19.65 40.78 -1.77
C ASP A 99 -21.13 40.53 -1.46
N VAL A 100 -21.95 41.58 -1.52
CA VAL A 100 -23.39 41.47 -1.25
C VAL A 100 -24.08 40.83 -2.45
N LEU A 101 -24.76 39.71 -2.20
CA LEU A 101 -25.45 38.92 -3.21
C LEU A 101 -26.95 39.29 -3.28
N ASP A 102 -27.58 39.48 -2.13
CA ASP A 102 -29.00 39.85 -2.04
C ASP A 102 -29.33 40.60 -0.74
N PHE A 103 -30.32 41.50 -0.80
CA PHE A 103 -30.82 42.26 0.33
C PHE A 103 -32.34 42.39 0.27
N ASP A 104 -33.02 41.81 1.28
CA ASP A 104 -34.47 41.92 1.45
C ASP A 104 -34.78 42.87 2.62
N PRO A 105 -35.14 44.14 2.31
CA PRO A 105 -35.48 45.12 3.34
C PRO A 105 -36.83 44.86 4.02
N GLU A 106 -37.75 44.13 3.39
CA GLU A 106 -39.07 43.83 3.99
C GLU A 106 -38.98 42.63 4.95
N GLY A 107 -38.20 41.61 4.58
CA GLY A 107 -37.89 40.43 5.41
C GLY A 107 -36.78 40.67 6.44
N GLY A 108 -35.96 41.71 6.25
CA GLY A 108 -34.83 42.03 7.10
C GLY A 108 -33.69 41.02 6.96
N THR A 109 -33.33 40.62 5.75
CA THR A 109 -32.25 39.65 5.52
C THR A 109 -31.21 40.18 4.54
N ILE A 110 -29.93 39.93 4.85
CA ILE A 110 -28.80 40.17 3.95
C ILE A 110 -28.11 38.85 3.63
N THR A 111 -27.74 38.65 2.36
CA THR A 111 -26.94 37.52 1.88
C THR A 111 -25.67 38.04 1.24
N TYR A 112 -24.51 37.56 1.68
CA TYR A 112 -23.22 37.99 1.14
C TYR A 112 -22.22 36.82 1.09
N SER A 113 -21.33 36.83 0.10
CA SER A 113 -20.17 35.93 0.06
C SER A 113 -18.99 36.57 0.77
N GLU A 114 -18.11 35.75 1.36
CA GLU A 114 -16.94 36.19 2.10
C GLU A 114 -15.71 35.36 1.73
N TYR A 115 -14.59 36.04 1.53
CA TYR A 115 -13.28 35.40 1.41
C TYR A 115 -12.20 36.23 2.10
N ASP A 116 -11.17 35.54 2.59
CA ASP A 116 -10.03 36.15 3.28
C ASP A 116 -8.78 36.13 2.39
N SER A 117 -7.98 37.20 2.48
CA SER A 117 -6.61 37.25 1.99
C SER A 117 -5.62 37.54 3.11
N PHE A 118 -4.46 36.87 3.08
CA PHE A 118 -3.48 36.90 4.16
C PHE A 118 -2.12 37.41 3.67
N ASP A 119 -1.67 38.54 4.22
CA ASP A 119 -0.37 39.13 3.93
C ASP A 119 0.54 39.09 5.16
N TRP A 120 1.76 38.56 5.02
CA TRP A 120 2.70 38.56 6.13
C TRP A 120 3.17 39.98 6.47
N CYS A 121 3.07 40.33 7.75
CA CYS A 121 3.45 41.65 8.23
C CYS A 121 4.84 41.63 8.89
N GLU A 122 5.88 41.86 8.09
CA GLU A 122 7.28 41.90 8.54
C GLU A 122 7.53 42.89 9.69
N ASN A 123 6.81 44.00 9.72
CA ASN A 123 7.03 45.08 10.68
C ASN A 123 6.04 45.06 11.87
N CYS A 124 5.15 44.08 11.94
CA CYS A 124 4.18 43.98 13.02
C CYS A 124 4.83 43.43 14.30
N THR A 125 4.20 43.72 15.45
CA THR A 125 4.67 43.31 16.77
C THR A 125 3.50 42.80 17.58
N TRP A 126 3.62 41.61 18.15
CA TRP A 126 2.64 41.04 19.07
C TRP A 126 3.12 41.20 20.51
N VAL A 127 2.22 41.54 21.43
CA VAL A 127 2.55 41.76 22.84
C VAL A 127 2.03 40.59 23.65
N ASP A 128 2.90 39.97 24.44
CA ASP A 128 2.51 38.85 25.32
C ASP A 128 1.74 39.30 26.57
N GLU A 129 1.28 38.32 27.36
CA GLU A 129 0.54 38.57 28.62
C GLU A 129 1.36 39.37 29.65
N GLU A 130 2.68 39.38 29.54
CA GLU A 130 3.61 40.09 30.42
C GLU A 130 3.90 41.52 29.92
N GLY A 131 3.33 41.90 28.78
CA GLY A 131 3.51 43.22 28.15
C GLY A 131 4.79 43.33 27.33
N THR A 132 5.47 42.22 27.02
CA THR A 132 6.71 42.22 26.22
C THR A 132 6.38 42.18 24.72
N PRO A 133 6.92 43.11 23.91
CA PRO A 133 6.74 43.09 22.47
C PRO A 133 7.64 42.06 21.79
N HIS A 134 7.08 41.26 20.89
CA HIS A 134 7.76 40.28 20.04
C HIS A 134 7.54 40.62 18.56
N ALA A 135 8.62 40.78 17.80
CA ALA A 135 8.55 41.07 16.36
C ALA A 135 8.06 39.85 15.58
N SER A 136 7.40 40.08 14.44
CA SER A 136 6.99 38.99 13.57
C SER A 136 8.20 38.20 13.06
N VAL A 137 8.12 36.87 13.17
CA VAL A 137 9.01 35.94 12.48
C VAL A 137 8.58 35.85 11.00
N SER A 138 9.54 35.60 10.10
CA SER A 138 9.27 35.39 8.68
C SER A 138 8.41 34.15 8.46
N GLY A 139 7.40 34.26 7.61
CA GLY A 139 6.58 33.10 7.25
C GLY A 139 7.31 32.07 6.38
N ASP A 140 8.45 32.44 5.78
CA ASP A 140 9.35 31.53 5.04
C ASP A 140 10.22 30.68 5.98
N TYR A 141 10.08 30.85 7.29
CA TYR A 141 10.82 30.04 8.25
C TYR A 141 10.38 28.58 8.17
N GLU A 142 11.29 27.71 7.77
CA GLU A 142 11.11 26.26 7.73
C GLU A 142 10.92 25.71 9.15
N LEU A 143 9.76 25.10 9.39
CA LEU A 143 9.45 24.44 10.65
C LEU A 143 9.07 22.99 10.40
N THR A 144 9.58 22.12 11.26
CA THR A 144 9.29 20.69 11.26
C THR A 144 8.16 20.42 12.23
N ASN A 145 7.07 19.81 11.77
CA ASN A 145 5.95 19.44 12.63
C ASN A 145 5.30 18.13 12.16
N ALA A 146 4.34 17.63 12.93
CA ALA A 146 3.56 16.46 12.57
C ALA A 146 2.91 16.66 11.19
N ASN A 147 3.09 15.69 10.30
CA ASN A 147 2.34 15.65 9.06
C ASN A 147 0.89 15.27 9.38
N ILE A 148 -0.02 16.23 9.30
CA ILE A 148 -1.42 16.06 9.71
C ILE A 148 -2.16 15.00 8.86
N LEU A 149 -1.74 14.80 7.62
CA LEU A 149 -2.35 13.82 6.73
C LEU A 149 -1.83 12.40 6.96
N TRP A 150 -0.68 12.25 7.62
CA TRP A 150 0.05 10.99 7.70
C TRP A 150 -0.78 9.83 8.25
N ASN A 151 -1.47 10.03 9.37
CA ASN A 151 -2.27 8.95 9.97
C ASN A 151 -3.52 8.63 9.13
N THR A 152 -4.16 9.65 8.55
CA THR A 152 -5.30 9.46 7.64
C THR A 152 -4.89 8.69 6.39
N GLN A 153 -3.75 9.06 5.79
CA GLN A 153 -3.17 8.35 4.65
C GLN A 153 -2.81 6.90 5.00
N ARG A 154 -2.28 6.66 6.21
CA ARG A 154 -2.02 5.30 6.68
C ARG A 154 -3.29 4.47 6.86
N MET A 155 -4.36 5.06 7.41
CA MET A 155 -5.64 4.37 7.59
C MET A 155 -6.31 4.06 6.25
N ALA A 156 -6.30 5.00 5.32
CA ALA A 156 -6.80 4.80 3.96
C ALA A 156 -5.93 3.82 3.15
N GLY A 157 -4.62 3.81 3.41
CA GLY A 157 -3.65 3.01 2.69
C GLY A 157 -3.55 1.55 3.10
N VAL A 158 -4.32 1.06 4.08
CA VAL A 158 -4.20 -0.33 4.57
C VAL A 158 -4.52 -1.35 3.48
N ALA A 159 -5.63 -1.20 2.77
CA ALA A 159 -6.01 -2.11 1.67
C ALA A 159 -4.91 -2.17 0.60
N THR A 160 -4.45 -0.99 0.15
CA THR A 160 -3.32 -0.86 -0.79
C THR A 160 -2.05 -1.50 -0.24
N GLY A 161 -1.77 -1.31 1.05
CA GLY A 161 -0.63 -1.91 1.73
C GLY A 161 -0.67 -3.44 1.73
N ILE A 162 -1.85 -4.03 1.88
CA ILE A 162 -2.06 -5.48 1.81
C ILE A 162 -1.80 -5.97 0.38
N THR A 163 -2.33 -5.29 -0.63
CA THR A 163 -2.09 -5.61 -2.06
C THR A 163 -0.60 -5.55 -2.41
N TYR A 164 0.13 -4.52 -1.97
CA TYR A 164 1.59 -4.46 -2.16
C TYR A 164 2.33 -5.51 -1.34
N GLY A 165 1.85 -5.81 -0.14
CA GLY A 165 2.37 -6.87 0.70
C GLY A 165 2.34 -8.23 -0.01
N GLU A 166 1.22 -8.56 -0.64
CA GLU A 166 1.08 -9.74 -1.49
C GLU A 166 2.08 -9.73 -2.65
N ILE A 167 2.23 -8.62 -3.37
CA ILE A 167 3.22 -8.48 -4.46
C ILE A 167 4.64 -8.76 -3.94
N PHE A 168 5.02 -8.21 -2.79
CA PHE A 168 6.33 -8.44 -2.20
C PHE A 168 6.52 -9.88 -1.72
N ALA A 169 5.47 -10.52 -1.20
CA ALA A 169 5.51 -11.94 -0.84
C ALA A 169 5.76 -12.81 -2.08
N LYS A 170 4.99 -12.58 -3.15
CA LYS A 170 5.14 -13.28 -4.43
C LYS A 170 6.49 -13.00 -5.08
N ALA A 171 7.09 -11.83 -4.85
CA ALA A 171 8.46 -11.55 -5.27
C ALA A 171 9.49 -12.43 -4.54
N GLY A 172 9.24 -12.78 -3.28
CA GLY A 172 10.02 -13.79 -2.55
C GLY A 172 9.92 -15.18 -3.17
N PHE A 173 8.69 -15.63 -3.46
CA PHE A 173 8.46 -16.86 -4.23
C PHE A 173 9.20 -16.84 -5.57
N THR A 174 9.04 -15.76 -6.33
CA THR A 174 9.67 -15.57 -7.62
C THR A 174 11.18 -15.65 -7.52
N GLN A 175 11.79 -14.96 -6.56
CA GLN A 175 13.23 -15.05 -6.34
C GLN A 175 13.67 -16.50 -6.10
N MET A 176 12.97 -17.26 -5.26
CA MET A 176 13.27 -18.68 -5.04
C MET A 176 13.20 -19.48 -6.35
N MET A 177 12.20 -19.21 -7.18
CA MET A 177 12.06 -19.87 -8.49
C MET A 177 13.18 -19.49 -9.45
N LEU A 178 13.55 -18.21 -9.54
CA LEU A 178 14.68 -17.75 -10.38
C LEU A 178 16.01 -18.35 -9.93
N ILE A 179 16.22 -18.46 -8.60
CA ILE A 179 17.39 -19.12 -8.03
C ILE A 179 17.39 -20.61 -8.40
N ASN A 180 16.27 -21.31 -8.21
CA ASN A 180 16.15 -22.73 -8.55
C ASN A 180 16.35 -22.98 -10.06
N ASP A 181 15.80 -22.11 -10.91
CA ASP A 181 15.99 -22.17 -12.35
C ASP A 181 17.47 -22.10 -12.71
N MET A 182 18.19 -21.09 -12.20
CA MET A 182 19.60 -20.92 -12.51
C MET A 182 20.50 -21.97 -11.84
N GLN A 183 20.22 -22.37 -10.59
CA GLN A 183 21.04 -23.32 -9.83
C GLN A 183 20.84 -24.76 -10.27
N ASN A 184 19.60 -25.14 -10.57
CA ASN A 184 19.21 -26.53 -10.78
C ASN A 184 18.60 -26.78 -12.16
N ARG A 185 17.63 -25.98 -12.62
CA ARG A 185 16.95 -26.26 -13.90
C ARG A 185 17.91 -26.17 -15.10
N ALA A 186 18.73 -25.12 -15.19
CA ALA A 186 19.72 -24.98 -16.26
C ALA A 186 20.70 -26.19 -16.34
N PRO A 187 21.40 -26.57 -15.25
CA PRO A 187 22.21 -27.79 -15.26
C PRO A 187 21.43 -29.07 -15.56
N SER A 188 20.17 -29.16 -15.14
CA SER A 188 19.32 -30.31 -15.39
C SER A 188 19.00 -30.46 -16.88
N ILE A 189 18.68 -29.36 -17.57
CA ILE A 189 18.49 -29.35 -19.03
C ILE A 189 19.77 -29.81 -19.76
N TRP A 190 20.92 -29.30 -19.35
CA TRP A 190 22.21 -29.72 -19.93
C TRP A 190 22.53 -31.19 -19.64
N ALA A 191 22.21 -31.66 -18.43
CA ALA A 191 22.38 -33.04 -18.04
C ALA A 191 21.46 -33.97 -18.85
N ALA A 192 20.19 -33.59 -19.01
CA ALA A 192 19.20 -34.32 -19.79
C ALA A 192 19.63 -34.42 -21.26
N SER A 193 20.11 -33.31 -21.84
CA SER A 193 20.67 -33.27 -23.20
C SER A 193 21.90 -34.19 -23.33
N GLN A 194 22.81 -34.19 -22.34
CA GLN A 194 23.97 -35.06 -22.34
C GLN A 194 23.58 -36.55 -22.25
N ILE A 195 22.65 -36.91 -21.36
CA ILE A 195 22.12 -38.28 -21.25
C ILE A 195 21.45 -38.69 -22.57
N GLY A 196 20.67 -37.78 -23.17
CA GLY A 196 20.04 -37.98 -24.47
C GLY A 196 21.06 -38.27 -25.58
N MET A 197 22.22 -37.63 -25.56
CA MET A 197 23.33 -37.88 -26.50
C MET A 197 24.10 -39.17 -26.22
N MET A 198 24.06 -39.73 -25.00
CA MET A 198 24.72 -41.00 -24.69
C MET A 198 24.05 -42.18 -25.41
N VAL A 199 22.74 -42.12 -25.64
CA VAL A 199 21.98 -43.19 -26.32
C VAL A 199 22.41 -43.39 -27.77
N PRO A 200 22.44 -42.37 -28.66
CA PRO A 200 22.96 -42.56 -30.02
C PRO A 200 24.44 -42.95 -30.04
N GLY A 201 25.23 -42.48 -29.07
CA GLY A 201 26.62 -42.93 -28.90
C GLY A 201 26.74 -44.42 -28.57
N ALA A 202 25.88 -44.93 -27.69
CA ALA A 202 25.79 -46.34 -27.35
C ALA A 202 25.31 -47.19 -28.53
N SER A 203 24.34 -46.71 -29.31
CA SER A 203 23.92 -47.38 -30.55
C SER A 203 25.09 -47.51 -31.53
N GLN A 204 25.83 -46.43 -31.78
CA GLN A 204 26.99 -46.50 -32.68
C GLN A 204 28.04 -47.52 -32.20
N ALA A 205 28.32 -47.56 -30.90
CA ALA A 205 29.26 -48.54 -30.34
C ALA A 205 28.78 -49.99 -30.51
N LEU A 206 27.47 -50.23 -30.43
CA LEU A 206 26.87 -51.55 -30.70
C LEU A 206 26.93 -51.91 -32.18
N GLN A 207 26.71 -50.95 -33.08
CA GLN A 207 26.88 -51.17 -34.53
C GLN A 207 28.33 -51.52 -34.89
N ASP A 208 29.28 -50.82 -34.28
CA ASP A 208 30.72 -51.11 -34.43
C ASP A 208 31.08 -52.50 -33.87
N ALA A 209 30.33 -53.00 -32.88
CA ALA A 209 30.42 -54.36 -32.35
C ALA A 209 29.74 -55.42 -33.23
N GLY A 210 29.09 -55.02 -34.32
CA GLY A 210 28.54 -55.91 -35.36
C GLY A 210 27.02 -56.13 -35.31
N TYR A 211 26.28 -55.37 -34.49
CA TYR A 211 24.81 -55.36 -34.54
C TYR A 211 24.31 -54.52 -35.74
N ASP A 212 23.14 -54.86 -36.29
CA ASP A 212 22.48 -53.97 -37.24
C ASP A 212 21.90 -52.74 -36.52
N GLU A 213 21.72 -51.65 -37.25
CA GLU A 213 21.26 -50.34 -36.74
C GLU A 213 19.97 -50.45 -35.91
N ALA A 214 18.96 -51.18 -36.38
CA ALA A 214 17.69 -51.31 -35.66
C ALA A 214 17.83 -52.06 -34.33
N THR A 215 18.63 -53.13 -34.30
CA THR A 215 18.93 -53.86 -33.07
C THR A 215 19.77 -53.01 -32.11
N ALA A 216 20.77 -52.28 -32.62
CA ALA A 216 21.62 -51.41 -31.84
C ALA A 216 20.84 -50.27 -31.18
N ASP A 217 19.95 -49.60 -31.93
CA ASP A 217 19.07 -48.54 -31.42
C ASP A 217 18.14 -49.06 -30.33
N ALA A 218 17.56 -50.25 -30.51
CA ALA A 218 16.68 -50.86 -29.51
C ALA A 218 17.42 -51.24 -28.21
N MET A 219 18.70 -51.60 -28.29
CA MET A 219 19.52 -51.99 -27.14
C MET A 219 20.21 -50.81 -26.45
N ALA A 220 20.40 -49.69 -27.16
CA ALA A 220 21.19 -48.55 -26.68
C ALA A 220 20.70 -47.95 -25.34
N PRO A 221 19.39 -47.75 -25.09
CA PRO A 221 18.88 -47.29 -23.80
C PRO A 221 19.36 -48.16 -22.62
N ALA A 222 19.20 -49.48 -22.74
CA ALA A 222 19.63 -50.43 -21.73
C ALA A 222 21.16 -50.47 -21.59
N ALA A 223 21.90 -50.31 -22.69
CA ALA A 223 23.36 -50.24 -22.68
C ALA A 223 23.89 -48.99 -21.94
N VAL A 224 23.22 -47.84 -22.06
CA VAL A 224 23.58 -46.62 -21.29
C VAL A 224 23.43 -46.85 -19.78
N LEU A 225 22.28 -47.41 -19.35
CA LEU A 225 22.05 -47.72 -17.94
C LEU A 225 23.01 -48.80 -17.43
N ARG A 226 23.32 -49.80 -18.26
CA ARG A 226 24.34 -50.80 -17.94
C ARG A 226 25.72 -50.19 -17.77
N GLY A 227 26.11 -49.26 -18.66
CA GLY A 227 27.39 -48.54 -18.52
C GLY A 227 27.46 -47.72 -17.24
N SER A 228 26.36 -47.06 -16.84
CA SER A 228 26.27 -46.36 -15.56
C SER A 228 26.43 -47.32 -14.37
N TYR A 229 25.73 -48.46 -14.41
CA TYR A 229 25.83 -49.51 -13.41
C TYR A 229 27.26 -50.03 -13.25
N ASP A 230 27.94 -50.36 -14.35
CA ASP A 230 29.31 -50.88 -14.32
C ASP A 230 30.28 -49.85 -13.72
N ASN A 231 30.09 -48.56 -14.03
CA ASN A 231 30.87 -47.46 -13.44
C ASN A 231 30.63 -47.31 -11.93
N TRP A 232 29.37 -47.39 -11.49
CA TRP A 232 29.03 -47.37 -10.08
C TRP A 232 29.59 -48.60 -9.34
N LEU A 233 29.43 -49.80 -9.91
CA LEU A 233 29.89 -51.07 -9.34
C LEU A 233 31.40 -51.07 -9.12
N ALA A 234 32.16 -50.53 -10.08
CA ALA A 234 33.62 -50.39 -9.98
C ALA A 234 34.06 -49.50 -8.80
N GLN A 235 33.17 -48.60 -8.32
CA GLN A 235 33.45 -47.64 -7.26
C GLN A 235 32.81 -48.03 -5.92
N SER A 236 31.73 -48.82 -5.92
CA SER A 236 30.94 -49.14 -4.73
C SER A 236 31.51 -50.29 -3.89
N GLY A 237 32.27 -51.21 -4.51
CA GLY A 237 32.72 -52.44 -3.86
C GLY A 237 31.60 -53.45 -3.61
N ALA A 238 30.42 -53.23 -4.20
CA ALA A 238 29.30 -54.18 -4.17
C ALA A 238 29.59 -55.42 -5.04
N SER A 239 28.80 -56.48 -4.84
CA SER A 239 28.83 -57.64 -5.75
C SER A 239 28.02 -57.33 -7.01
N ASP A 240 28.48 -57.86 -8.15
CA ASP A 240 27.72 -57.77 -9.40
C ASP A 240 26.50 -58.68 -9.33
N VAL A 241 25.30 -58.11 -9.47
CA VAL A 241 24.05 -58.86 -9.55
C VAL A 241 23.54 -58.97 -10.99
N GLY A 242 24.19 -58.30 -11.94
CA GLY A 242 23.82 -58.40 -13.35
C GLY A 242 22.43 -57.84 -13.71
N PRO A 243 22.03 -56.64 -13.26
CA PRO A 243 20.65 -56.16 -13.46
C PRO A 243 20.29 -56.04 -14.94
N ASP A 244 19.06 -56.44 -15.29
CA ASP A 244 18.48 -56.29 -16.62
C ASP A 244 17.69 -54.98 -16.74
N PHE A 245 18.13 -54.11 -17.65
CA PHE A 245 17.49 -52.82 -17.92
C PHE A 245 16.52 -52.88 -19.11
N ALA A 246 16.42 -53.99 -19.85
CA ALA A 246 15.67 -54.04 -21.11
C ALA A 246 14.18 -53.67 -20.96
N ALA A 247 13.56 -54.03 -19.84
CA ALA A 247 12.14 -53.74 -19.60
C ALA A 247 11.87 -52.31 -19.10
N SER A 248 12.85 -51.65 -18.47
CA SER A 248 12.68 -50.36 -17.79
C SER A 248 13.38 -49.19 -18.47
N ALA A 249 14.35 -49.44 -19.35
CA ALA A 249 15.20 -48.40 -19.94
C ALA A 249 14.40 -47.34 -20.72
N GLN A 250 13.35 -47.75 -21.43
CA GLN A 250 12.48 -46.83 -22.16
C GLN A 250 11.76 -45.86 -21.21
N SER A 251 11.19 -46.38 -20.12
CA SER A 251 10.51 -45.59 -19.09
C SER A 251 11.48 -44.64 -18.39
N ILE A 252 12.63 -45.16 -17.93
CA ILE A 252 13.65 -44.38 -17.23
C ILE A 252 14.17 -43.22 -18.08
N LEU A 253 14.45 -43.45 -19.36
CA LEU A 253 15.07 -42.43 -20.21
C LEU A 253 14.07 -41.49 -20.87
N TYR A 254 12.90 -41.97 -21.30
CA TYR A 254 12.03 -41.20 -22.20
C TYR A 254 10.57 -41.04 -21.74
N ASP A 255 9.95 -42.08 -21.19
CA ASP A 255 8.49 -42.12 -21.09
C ASP A 255 7.94 -41.79 -19.69
N ALA A 256 8.79 -41.73 -18.66
CA ALA A 256 8.34 -41.45 -17.30
C ALA A 256 7.72 -40.05 -17.18
N VAL A 257 6.54 -39.99 -16.58
CA VAL A 257 5.78 -38.76 -16.31
C VAL A 257 5.38 -38.67 -14.84
N ASP A 258 5.27 -37.45 -14.32
CA ASP A 258 4.63 -37.19 -13.04
C ASP A 258 3.16 -37.65 -13.13
N PRO A 259 2.73 -38.61 -12.28
CA PRO A 259 1.38 -39.15 -12.34
C PRO A 259 0.29 -38.11 -12.00
N SER A 260 0.64 -37.00 -11.35
CA SER A 260 -0.31 -35.97 -10.94
C SER A 260 -0.54 -34.89 -12.00
N THR A 261 0.46 -34.59 -12.84
CA THR A 261 0.43 -33.50 -13.82
C THR A 261 0.59 -33.96 -15.27
N GLY A 262 1.22 -35.13 -15.49
CA GLY A 262 1.64 -35.61 -16.82
C GLY A 262 2.93 -34.98 -17.33
N ILE A 263 3.63 -34.16 -16.53
CA ILE A 263 4.92 -33.55 -16.89
C ILE A 263 5.99 -34.65 -17.04
N CYS A 264 6.85 -34.55 -18.06
CA CYS A 264 7.91 -35.54 -18.25
C CYS A 264 8.99 -35.45 -17.16
N ILE A 265 9.27 -36.58 -16.51
CA ILE A 265 10.28 -36.72 -15.45
C ILE A 265 11.38 -37.73 -15.81
N ALA A 266 11.37 -38.23 -17.04
CA ALA A 266 12.38 -39.14 -17.54
C ALA A 266 13.77 -38.47 -17.60
N LEU A 267 14.84 -39.26 -17.59
CA LEU A 267 16.20 -38.72 -17.47
C LEU A 267 16.65 -37.85 -18.66
N THR A 268 15.98 -37.93 -19.81
CA THR A 268 16.23 -37.03 -20.95
C THR A 268 15.29 -35.83 -21.00
N CYS A 269 14.45 -35.63 -19.98
CA CYS A 269 13.58 -34.47 -19.84
C CYS A 269 14.17 -33.44 -18.86
N ASP A 270 13.81 -32.17 -19.04
CA ASP A 270 14.45 -31.02 -18.40
C ASP A 270 14.60 -31.14 -16.88
N ILE A 271 13.59 -31.67 -16.18
CA ILE A 271 13.59 -31.81 -14.72
C ILE A 271 14.04 -33.19 -14.23
N GLY A 272 14.21 -34.18 -15.10
CA GLY A 272 14.50 -35.56 -14.73
C GLY A 272 15.80 -35.72 -13.92
N PRO A 273 16.93 -35.20 -14.41
CA PRO A 273 18.20 -35.25 -13.67
C PRO A 273 18.14 -34.58 -12.29
N MET A 274 17.57 -33.36 -12.18
CA MET A 274 17.45 -32.67 -10.89
C MET A 274 16.46 -33.36 -9.94
N LEU A 275 15.36 -33.94 -10.45
CA LEU A 275 14.43 -34.71 -9.63
C LEU A 275 15.15 -35.92 -9.00
N VAL A 276 15.81 -36.72 -9.84
CA VAL A 276 16.52 -37.92 -9.39
C VAL A 276 17.67 -37.57 -8.45
N ALA A 277 18.41 -36.50 -8.71
CA ALA A 277 19.45 -36.03 -7.79
C ALA A 277 18.85 -35.52 -6.46
N GLY A 278 17.77 -34.74 -6.52
CA GLY A 278 17.08 -34.13 -5.37
C GLY A 278 16.41 -35.15 -4.45
N MET A 279 15.95 -36.29 -4.99
CA MET A 279 15.47 -37.43 -4.19
C MET A 279 16.56 -38.05 -3.29
N GLY A 280 17.84 -37.77 -3.58
CA GLY A 280 18.98 -38.27 -2.82
C GLY A 280 19.38 -39.70 -3.18
N GLU A 281 20.34 -40.24 -2.44
CA GLU A 281 20.88 -41.59 -2.65
C GLU A 281 19.81 -42.69 -2.46
N PRO A 282 19.96 -43.85 -3.12
CA PRO A 282 19.15 -45.04 -2.88
C PRO A 282 19.07 -45.43 -1.39
N SER A 283 17.84 -45.62 -0.92
CA SER A 283 17.45 -46.05 0.43
C SER A 283 16.12 -46.79 0.33
N GLU A 284 15.68 -47.47 1.40
CA GLU A 284 14.39 -48.19 1.38
C GLU A 284 13.22 -47.29 0.94
N ALA A 285 13.19 -46.03 1.38
CA ALA A 285 12.16 -45.07 1.00
C ALA A 285 12.38 -44.52 -0.42
N THR A 286 13.57 -43.99 -0.71
CA THR A 286 13.85 -43.29 -1.98
C THR A 286 13.85 -44.26 -3.17
N THR A 287 14.35 -45.49 -3.01
CA THR A 287 14.35 -46.52 -4.04
C THR A 287 12.93 -46.92 -4.42
N SER A 288 12.06 -47.14 -3.44
CA SER A 288 10.65 -47.47 -3.71
C SER A 288 9.96 -46.36 -4.50
N SER A 289 10.10 -45.11 -4.05
CA SER A 289 9.49 -43.95 -4.72
C SER A 289 10.03 -43.74 -6.13
N ARG A 290 11.35 -43.78 -6.31
CA ARG A 290 11.99 -43.56 -7.62
C ARG A 290 11.64 -44.67 -8.61
N ALA A 291 11.61 -45.93 -8.14
CA ALA A 291 11.21 -47.07 -8.95
C ALA A 291 9.76 -46.99 -9.42
N ALA A 292 8.87 -46.46 -8.58
CA ALA A 292 7.48 -46.24 -8.95
C ALA A 292 7.36 -45.15 -10.02
N LEU A 293 8.06 -44.02 -9.85
CA LEU A 293 8.05 -42.89 -10.79
C LEU A 293 8.64 -43.25 -12.16
N LEU A 294 9.75 -43.97 -12.19
CA LEU A 294 10.49 -44.27 -13.41
C LEU A 294 10.16 -45.65 -14.01
N GLY A 295 9.21 -46.39 -13.42
CA GLY A 295 8.62 -47.59 -14.03
C GLY A 295 9.45 -48.88 -13.89
N TYR A 296 10.23 -49.03 -12.82
CA TYR A 296 10.99 -50.26 -12.52
C TYR A 296 10.65 -50.91 -11.17
N ALA A 297 9.53 -50.51 -10.55
CA ALA A 297 9.07 -51.06 -9.26
C ALA A 297 8.71 -52.56 -9.28
N SER A 298 8.48 -53.16 -10.46
CA SER A 298 8.15 -54.59 -10.60
C SER A 298 9.37 -55.51 -10.66
N THR A 299 10.59 -54.95 -10.62
CA THR A 299 11.83 -55.74 -10.62
C THR A 299 12.01 -56.51 -9.32
N ASP A 300 12.72 -57.63 -9.37
CA ASP A 300 13.07 -58.40 -8.17
C ASP A 300 13.81 -57.51 -7.13
N PRO A 301 13.51 -57.62 -5.82
CA PRO A 301 14.12 -56.76 -4.80
C PRO A 301 15.64 -56.76 -4.78
N GLU A 302 16.31 -57.86 -5.15
CA GLU A 302 17.77 -57.95 -5.21
C GLU A 302 18.34 -57.11 -6.37
N GLU A 303 17.66 -57.09 -7.51
CA GLU A 303 18.05 -56.28 -8.68
C GLU A 303 17.58 -54.82 -8.57
N LEU A 304 16.45 -54.58 -7.90
CA LEU A 304 15.80 -53.27 -7.77
C LEU A 304 16.76 -52.20 -7.23
N ALA A 305 17.46 -52.51 -6.13
CA ALA A 305 18.41 -51.59 -5.51
C ALA A 305 19.58 -51.26 -6.46
N HIS A 306 20.03 -52.24 -7.25
CA HIS A 306 21.13 -52.07 -8.21
C HIS A 306 20.71 -51.26 -9.44
N ILE A 307 19.47 -51.40 -9.92
CA ILE A 307 18.88 -50.53 -10.94
C ILE A 307 18.80 -49.10 -10.40
N ASP A 308 18.31 -48.91 -9.18
CA ASP A 308 18.19 -47.59 -8.56
C ASP A 308 19.54 -46.88 -8.40
N TRP A 309 20.58 -47.61 -8.01
CA TRP A 309 21.95 -47.10 -7.99
C TRP A 309 22.46 -46.70 -9.38
N ALA A 310 22.14 -47.47 -10.43
CA ALA A 310 22.53 -47.12 -11.80
C ALA A 310 21.83 -45.85 -12.30
N VAL A 311 20.54 -45.70 -11.99
CA VAL A 311 19.73 -44.53 -12.32
C VAL A 311 20.23 -43.29 -11.58
N TYR A 312 20.40 -43.39 -10.26
CA TYR A 312 20.91 -42.30 -9.44
C TYR A 312 22.34 -41.91 -9.84
N ALA A 313 23.22 -42.90 -10.08
CA ALA A 313 24.60 -42.62 -10.50
C ALA A 313 24.65 -41.93 -11.87
N LEU A 314 23.79 -42.31 -12.82
CA LEU A 314 23.75 -41.66 -14.14
C LEU A 314 23.32 -40.20 -14.01
N ALA A 315 22.14 -39.98 -13.42
CA ALA A 315 21.54 -38.67 -13.30
C ALA A 315 22.35 -37.75 -12.39
N GLY A 316 22.68 -38.21 -11.18
CA GLY A 316 23.40 -37.43 -10.17
C GLY A 316 24.80 -37.04 -10.61
N THR A 317 25.57 -37.96 -11.20
CA THR A 317 26.93 -37.65 -11.67
C THR A 317 26.90 -36.62 -12.79
N ILE A 318 26.00 -36.78 -13.76
CA ILE A 318 25.92 -35.86 -14.89
C ILE A 318 25.39 -34.50 -14.42
N PHE A 319 24.32 -34.47 -13.63
CA PHE A 319 23.77 -33.25 -13.06
C PHE A 319 24.82 -32.45 -12.27
N GLN A 320 25.56 -33.12 -11.39
CA GLN A 320 26.64 -32.49 -10.64
C GLN A 320 27.79 -32.02 -11.56
N SER A 321 28.14 -32.78 -12.60
CA SER A 321 29.17 -32.38 -13.57
C SER A 321 28.79 -31.15 -14.40
N GLN A 322 27.49 -30.89 -14.54
CA GLN A 322 26.93 -29.68 -15.18
C GLN A 322 26.77 -28.51 -14.18
N GLY A 323 27.19 -28.69 -12.93
CA GLY A 323 27.14 -27.67 -11.88
C GLY A 323 25.79 -27.57 -11.16
N GLY A 324 24.99 -28.63 -11.16
CA GLY A 324 23.75 -28.70 -10.38
C GLY A 324 24.00 -28.45 -8.89
N GLY A 325 23.25 -27.50 -8.29
CA GLY A 325 23.39 -27.14 -6.88
C GLY A 325 24.60 -26.28 -6.52
N GLU A 326 25.37 -25.78 -7.49
CA GLU A 326 26.46 -24.83 -7.22
C GLU A 326 25.93 -23.47 -6.75
N ASP A 327 26.58 -22.88 -5.75
CA ASP A 327 26.25 -21.53 -5.25
C ASP A 327 26.54 -20.47 -6.33
N LEU A 328 25.46 -19.83 -6.82
CA LEU A 328 25.50 -18.79 -7.84
C LEU A 328 26.46 -17.65 -7.51
N SER A 329 26.62 -17.29 -6.23
CA SER A 329 27.48 -16.17 -5.81
C SER A 329 28.97 -16.45 -6.05
N THR A 330 29.34 -17.73 -6.19
CA THR A 330 30.72 -18.17 -6.40
C THR A 330 31.06 -18.42 -7.87
N LEU A 331 30.05 -18.39 -8.74
CA LEU A 331 30.20 -18.73 -10.15
C LEU A 331 30.84 -17.59 -10.96
N SER A 332 31.54 -17.98 -12.03
CA SER A 332 32.03 -17.01 -13.01
C SER A 332 30.87 -16.39 -13.80
N ASN A 333 31.05 -15.15 -14.26
CA ASN A 333 30.10 -14.47 -15.14
C ASN A 333 29.74 -15.29 -16.40
N ALA A 334 30.66 -16.11 -16.92
CA ALA A 334 30.38 -16.97 -18.06
C ALA A 334 29.37 -18.08 -17.72
N SER A 335 29.48 -18.68 -16.53
CA SER A 335 28.54 -19.68 -16.04
C SER A 335 27.18 -19.05 -15.73
N LEU A 336 27.17 -17.91 -15.04
CA LEU A 336 25.93 -17.16 -14.74
C LEU A 336 25.19 -16.75 -16.02
N ARG A 337 25.92 -16.24 -17.03
CA ARG A 337 25.36 -15.89 -18.33
C ARG A 337 24.75 -17.08 -19.05
N ALA A 338 25.44 -18.22 -19.06
CA ALA A 338 24.94 -19.44 -19.70
C ALA A 338 23.66 -19.96 -19.02
N ARG A 339 23.64 -19.98 -17.68
CA ARG A 339 22.47 -20.38 -16.89
C ARG A 339 21.29 -19.46 -17.15
N LEU A 340 21.50 -18.15 -17.11
CA LEU A 340 20.46 -17.15 -17.40
C LEU A 340 19.88 -17.35 -18.80
N ALA A 341 20.74 -17.50 -19.81
CA ALA A 341 20.30 -17.69 -21.19
C ALA A 341 19.51 -18.99 -21.39
N GLU A 342 19.84 -20.06 -20.66
CA GLU A 342 19.11 -21.33 -20.73
C GLU A 342 17.67 -21.20 -20.20
N VAL A 343 17.48 -20.54 -19.06
CA VAL A 343 16.16 -20.51 -18.39
C VAL A 343 15.28 -19.33 -18.81
N SER A 344 15.88 -18.23 -19.26
CA SER A 344 15.15 -17.02 -19.66
C SER A 344 15.16 -16.76 -21.17
N GLY A 345 16.03 -17.45 -21.92
CA GLY A 345 16.32 -17.11 -23.33
C GLY A 345 17.10 -15.80 -23.53
N VAL A 346 17.47 -15.08 -22.45
CA VAL A 346 18.13 -13.78 -22.51
C VAL A 346 19.64 -13.90 -22.36
N ASP A 347 20.36 -13.39 -23.36
CA ASP A 347 21.83 -13.30 -23.33
C ASP A 347 22.30 -11.89 -22.92
N ILE A 348 23.06 -11.80 -21.82
CA ILE A 348 23.70 -10.55 -21.36
C ILE A 348 25.23 -10.71 -21.41
N ALA A 349 25.81 -10.25 -22.51
CA ALA A 349 27.25 -10.36 -22.74
C ALA A 349 28.12 -9.44 -21.87
N ASN A 350 27.57 -8.30 -21.45
CA ASN A 350 28.29 -7.36 -20.62
C ASN A 350 28.30 -7.86 -19.15
N PRO A 351 29.47 -8.19 -18.58
CA PRO A 351 29.53 -8.72 -17.22
C PRO A 351 29.05 -7.72 -16.17
N VAL A 352 29.20 -6.40 -16.39
CA VAL A 352 28.71 -5.38 -15.44
C VAL A 352 27.17 -5.38 -15.45
N ALA A 353 26.55 -5.34 -16.63
CA ALA A 353 25.09 -5.38 -16.74
C ALA A 353 24.50 -6.68 -16.18
N LEU A 354 25.16 -7.81 -16.41
CA LEU A 354 24.77 -9.10 -15.83
C LEU A 354 24.80 -9.06 -14.29
N ASN A 355 25.87 -8.53 -13.69
CA ASN A 355 25.97 -8.42 -12.23
C ASN A 355 24.96 -7.42 -11.67
N ASN A 356 24.74 -6.29 -12.36
CA ASN A 356 23.70 -5.33 -11.96
C ASN A 356 22.32 -5.97 -11.90
N ILE A 357 21.97 -6.80 -12.91
CA ILE A 357 20.69 -7.51 -12.94
C ILE A 357 20.60 -8.52 -11.81
N LEU A 358 21.60 -9.40 -11.66
CA LEU A 358 21.52 -10.51 -10.71
C LEU A 358 21.66 -10.05 -9.25
N TRP A 359 22.60 -9.14 -8.98
CA TRP A 359 23.06 -8.81 -7.62
C TRP A 359 22.83 -7.36 -7.22
N GLY A 360 22.38 -6.52 -8.15
CA GLY A 360 22.06 -5.13 -7.94
C GLY A 360 23.14 -4.16 -8.41
N THR A 361 22.74 -2.92 -8.64
CA THR A 361 23.62 -1.84 -9.04
C THR A 361 24.39 -1.30 -7.84
N GLU A 362 25.65 -0.89 -8.06
CA GLU A 362 26.49 -0.30 -7.02
C GLU A 362 25.81 0.90 -6.33
N GLY A 363 25.77 0.89 -5.00
CA GLY A 363 25.17 1.95 -4.19
C GLY A 363 23.64 1.92 -4.09
N SER A 364 22.95 0.92 -4.68
CA SER A 364 21.51 0.75 -4.47
C SER A 364 21.18 0.38 -3.03
N SER A 365 20.24 1.11 -2.43
CA SER A 365 19.68 0.84 -1.10
C SER A 365 18.21 1.28 -1.10
N PRO A 366 17.24 0.33 -1.10
CA PRO A 366 17.42 -1.12 -1.04
C PRO A 366 18.16 -1.72 -2.26
N ASN A 367 18.77 -2.89 -2.10
CA ASN A 367 19.44 -3.58 -3.20
C ASN A 367 18.41 -4.00 -4.26
N ASN A 368 18.67 -3.67 -5.52
CA ASN A 368 17.74 -3.85 -6.65
C ASN A 368 18.07 -5.06 -7.56
N GLY A 369 18.97 -5.96 -7.17
CA GLY A 369 19.25 -7.19 -7.92
C GLY A 369 18.08 -8.19 -7.87
N ILE A 370 17.77 -8.86 -8.98
CA ILE A 370 16.63 -9.80 -9.02
C ILE A 370 16.81 -10.99 -8.05
N LEU A 371 18.05 -11.37 -7.75
CA LEU A 371 18.38 -12.43 -6.80
C LEU A 371 18.71 -11.90 -5.39
N SER A 372 18.59 -10.60 -5.15
CA SER A 372 18.93 -9.99 -3.87
C SER A 372 17.68 -9.76 -3.01
N VAL A 373 17.89 -9.80 -1.69
CA VAL A 373 16.89 -9.43 -0.69
C VAL A 373 17.51 -8.41 0.24
N SER A 374 16.75 -7.38 0.58
CA SER A 374 17.15 -6.35 1.55
C SER A 374 16.12 -6.30 2.67
N ASP A 375 16.57 -5.97 3.87
CA ASP A 375 15.65 -5.57 4.93
C ASP A 375 15.26 -4.10 4.73
N PHE A 376 13.96 -3.85 4.62
CA PHE A 376 13.40 -2.51 4.56
C PHE A 376 12.46 -2.32 5.76
N GLN A 377 13.00 -1.77 6.84
CA GLN A 377 12.27 -1.52 8.08
C GLN A 377 11.63 -2.80 8.67
N GLY A 378 12.35 -3.93 8.65
CA GLY A 378 11.86 -5.22 9.14
C GLY A 378 11.01 -6.01 8.15
N ILE A 379 10.86 -5.51 6.92
CA ILE A 379 10.13 -6.18 5.84
C ILE A 379 11.14 -6.64 4.78
N PRO A 380 11.14 -7.94 4.40
CA PRO A 380 12.00 -8.41 3.32
C PRO A 380 11.53 -7.82 1.99
N LEU A 381 12.40 -7.03 1.36
CA LEU A 381 12.18 -6.47 0.04
C LEU A 381 13.06 -7.19 -0.97
N TYR A 382 12.41 -7.91 -1.87
CA TYR A 382 13.06 -8.71 -2.91
C TYR A 382 13.33 -7.85 -4.14
N GLY A 383 14.58 -7.79 -4.61
CA GLY A 383 14.97 -6.90 -5.69
C GLY A 383 14.30 -7.22 -7.03
N VAL A 384 13.74 -8.42 -7.21
CA VAL A 384 12.89 -8.74 -8.38
C VAL A 384 11.62 -7.89 -8.41
N ALA A 385 11.02 -7.55 -7.27
CA ALA A 385 9.89 -6.61 -7.22
C ALA A 385 10.31 -5.23 -7.73
N LEU A 386 11.47 -4.74 -7.30
CA LEU A 386 12.02 -3.44 -7.73
C LEU A 386 12.30 -3.42 -9.23
N PHE A 387 12.88 -4.50 -9.75
CA PHE A 387 13.13 -4.66 -11.19
C PHE A 387 11.82 -4.64 -11.99
N LEU A 388 10.81 -5.40 -11.57
CA LEU A 388 9.52 -5.49 -12.28
C LEU A 388 8.70 -4.20 -12.19
N LEU A 389 8.64 -3.56 -11.02
CA LEU A 389 7.98 -2.27 -10.84
C LEU A 389 8.67 -1.19 -11.68
N GLY A 390 10.01 -1.18 -11.72
CA GLY A 390 10.76 -0.30 -12.61
C GLY A 390 10.45 -0.56 -14.08
N ALA A 391 10.41 -1.83 -14.50
CA ALA A 391 10.09 -2.21 -15.87
C ALA A 391 8.66 -1.80 -16.29
N GLN A 392 7.72 -1.70 -15.36
CA GLN A 392 6.36 -1.22 -15.62
C GLN A 392 6.24 0.31 -15.59
N GLY A 393 6.87 0.96 -14.60
CA GLY A 393 6.71 2.39 -14.33
C GLY A 393 7.68 3.31 -15.09
N ASP A 394 8.94 2.89 -15.28
CA ASP A 394 9.96 3.65 -16.00
C ASP A 394 10.90 2.69 -16.75
N VAL A 395 10.43 2.20 -17.90
CA VAL A 395 11.17 1.31 -18.80
C VAL A 395 12.57 1.87 -19.13
N PHE A 396 12.66 3.16 -19.43
CA PHE A 396 13.91 3.77 -19.88
C PHE A 396 14.91 3.95 -18.73
N GLY A 397 14.46 4.46 -17.59
CA GLY A 397 15.27 4.55 -16.39
C GLY A 397 15.74 3.19 -15.88
N THR A 398 14.89 2.17 -15.99
CA THR A 398 15.26 0.78 -15.64
C THR A 398 16.34 0.24 -16.58
N MET A 399 16.20 0.42 -17.89
CA MET A 399 17.26 0.03 -18.85
C MET A 399 18.60 0.72 -18.56
N LEU A 400 18.57 2.01 -18.22
CA LEU A 400 19.77 2.75 -17.86
C LEU A 400 20.38 2.27 -16.54
N THR A 401 19.55 2.05 -15.52
CA THR A 401 19.96 1.57 -14.19
C THR A 401 20.75 0.26 -14.31
N TYR A 402 20.21 -0.72 -15.04
CA TYR A 402 20.85 -2.02 -15.17
C TYR A 402 21.85 -2.12 -16.34
N GLY A 403 21.85 -1.16 -17.26
CA GLY A 403 22.73 -1.16 -18.43
C GLY A 403 22.35 -2.22 -19.47
N ILE A 404 21.05 -2.49 -19.62
CA ILE A 404 20.49 -3.51 -20.54
C ILE A 404 19.65 -2.88 -21.66
N GLY A 405 19.49 -3.62 -22.75
CA GLY A 405 18.63 -3.24 -23.88
C GLY A 405 17.16 -3.58 -23.66
N LEU A 406 16.27 -3.00 -24.47
CA LEU A 406 14.82 -3.20 -24.37
C LEU A 406 14.43 -4.68 -24.51
N THR A 407 15.04 -5.42 -25.44
CA THR A 407 14.74 -6.85 -25.63
C THR A 407 15.17 -7.70 -24.43
N GLN A 408 16.25 -7.33 -23.76
CA GLN A 408 16.70 -8.00 -22.54
C GLN A 408 15.77 -7.67 -21.37
N LEU A 409 15.36 -6.41 -21.24
CA LEU A 409 14.37 -6.01 -20.24
C LEU A 409 13.07 -6.79 -20.44
N MET A 410 12.57 -6.85 -21.68
CA MET A 410 11.32 -7.55 -21.98
C MET A 410 11.42 -9.04 -21.71
N GLY A 411 12.49 -9.70 -22.16
CA GLY A 411 12.66 -11.14 -21.92
C GLY A 411 12.75 -11.48 -20.43
N LEU A 412 13.45 -10.65 -19.63
CA LEU A 412 13.52 -10.87 -18.19
C LEU A 412 12.21 -10.52 -17.48
N ALA A 413 11.62 -9.37 -17.79
CA ALA A 413 10.47 -8.84 -17.07
C ALA A 413 9.14 -9.48 -17.49
N TYR A 414 8.96 -9.85 -18.76
CA TYR A 414 7.70 -10.37 -19.29
C TYR A 414 7.74 -11.86 -19.60
N ASP A 415 8.90 -12.42 -19.96
CA ASP A 415 8.99 -13.83 -20.40
C ASP A 415 9.67 -14.76 -19.37
N TRP A 416 10.10 -14.24 -18.21
CA TRP A 416 10.70 -15.06 -17.15
C TRP A 416 10.27 -14.64 -15.73
N ALA A 417 10.76 -13.51 -15.20
CA ALA A 417 10.43 -13.09 -13.84
C ALA A 417 8.97 -12.66 -13.69
N GLY A 418 8.40 -11.96 -14.69
CA GLY A 418 7.00 -11.49 -14.63
C GLY A 418 5.95 -12.58 -14.68
N ILE A 419 6.24 -13.69 -15.38
CA ILE A 419 5.35 -14.86 -15.43
C ILE A 419 5.49 -15.76 -14.20
N TRP A 420 6.65 -15.77 -13.53
CA TRP A 420 6.79 -16.42 -12.23
C TRP A 420 5.99 -15.72 -11.13
N ILE A 421 5.98 -14.38 -11.11
CA ILE A 421 5.25 -13.61 -10.09
C ILE A 421 3.75 -13.41 -10.41
N ASP A 422 3.34 -13.73 -11.64
CA ASP A 422 2.02 -13.45 -12.20
C ASP A 422 1.62 -11.96 -12.16
N MET A 423 2.54 -11.08 -12.59
CA MET A 423 2.29 -9.63 -12.73
C MET A 423 2.15 -9.18 -14.19
N VAL A 424 2.25 -10.12 -15.12
CA VAL A 424 2.23 -9.89 -16.55
C VAL A 424 1.18 -10.82 -17.14
N GLY A 425 0.23 -10.31 -17.93
CA GLY A 425 -0.93 -11.06 -18.46
C GLY A 425 -0.63 -12.17 -19.48
N GLY A 426 0.38 -13.01 -19.22
CA GLY A 426 0.69 -14.27 -19.89
C GLY A 426 0.17 -15.48 -19.11
N VAL A 427 0.61 -16.68 -19.48
CA VAL A 427 0.35 -17.89 -18.69
C VAL A 427 1.39 -17.95 -17.58
N PRO A 428 0.99 -17.95 -16.29
CA PRO A 428 1.93 -18.02 -15.19
C PRO A 428 2.80 -19.28 -15.25
N LEU A 429 4.04 -19.17 -14.80
CA LEU A 429 4.86 -20.37 -14.56
C LEU A 429 4.43 -21.01 -13.26
N GLU A 430 4.41 -22.35 -13.27
CA GLU A 430 4.03 -23.13 -12.11
C GLU A 430 5.20 -24.06 -11.72
N PHE A 431 5.49 -24.09 -10.43
CA PHE A 431 6.52 -24.96 -9.88
C PHE A 431 6.02 -26.39 -9.77
N GLU A 432 6.77 -27.36 -10.29
CA GLU A 432 6.42 -28.76 -10.26
C GLU A 432 6.64 -29.34 -8.85
N MET A 433 5.56 -29.49 -8.08
CA MET A 433 5.63 -29.87 -6.66
C MET A 433 6.28 -31.23 -6.41
N ILE A 434 6.35 -32.09 -7.43
CA ILE A 434 7.10 -33.36 -7.37
C ILE A 434 8.57 -33.16 -7.00
N LEU A 435 9.17 -32.02 -7.34
CA LEU A 435 10.56 -31.67 -7.00
C LEU A 435 10.79 -31.52 -5.49
N VAL A 436 9.73 -31.25 -4.71
CA VAL A 436 9.75 -31.19 -3.24
C VAL A 436 8.94 -32.34 -2.61
N GLY A 437 8.57 -33.36 -3.39
CA GLY A 437 7.82 -34.52 -2.91
C GLY A 437 6.30 -34.32 -2.79
N GLY A 438 5.77 -33.20 -3.30
CA GLY A 438 4.34 -32.92 -3.40
C GLY A 438 3.70 -33.44 -4.69
N SER A 439 2.46 -33.02 -4.95
CA SER A 439 1.68 -33.36 -6.14
C SER A 439 1.10 -32.12 -6.80
N GLY A 440 0.92 -32.15 -8.12
CA GLY A 440 0.42 -31.01 -8.88
C GLY A 440 1.50 -29.96 -9.13
N THR A 441 1.06 -28.75 -9.41
CA THR A 441 1.90 -27.58 -9.63
C THR A 441 1.51 -26.45 -8.68
N MET A 442 2.40 -25.46 -8.52
CA MET A 442 2.18 -24.32 -7.63
C MET A 442 2.59 -23.02 -8.33
N ASP A 443 1.62 -22.14 -8.58
CA ASP A 443 1.88 -20.77 -9.03
C ASP A 443 2.04 -19.80 -7.84
N ALA A 444 2.42 -18.55 -8.12
CA ALA A 444 2.61 -17.54 -7.09
C ALA A 444 1.33 -17.16 -6.32
N ASN A 445 0.16 -17.22 -6.95
CA ASN A 445 -1.12 -16.89 -6.31
C ASN A 445 -1.53 -17.98 -5.32
N ALA A 446 -1.49 -19.24 -5.76
CA ALA A 446 -1.75 -20.40 -4.92
C ALA A 446 -0.75 -20.46 -3.77
N TRP A 447 0.54 -20.24 -4.05
CA TRP A 447 1.57 -20.21 -3.01
C TRP A 447 1.30 -19.11 -1.98
N TRP A 448 0.93 -17.91 -2.42
CA TRP A 448 0.58 -16.80 -1.51
C TRP A 448 -0.63 -17.15 -0.63
N GLN A 449 -1.71 -17.66 -1.22
CA GLN A 449 -2.94 -18.00 -0.49
C GLN A 449 -2.70 -19.12 0.53
N HIS A 450 -1.85 -20.10 0.23
CA HIS A 450 -1.40 -21.08 1.22
C HIS A 450 -0.56 -20.42 2.31
N SER A 451 0.52 -19.74 1.92
CA SER A 451 1.56 -19.25 2.84
C SER A 451 1.07 -18.11 3.75
N PHE A 452 0.02 -17.38 3.36
CA PHE A 452 -0.57 -16.35 4.19
C PHE A 452 -1.20 -16.92 5.47
N GLY A 453 -1.96 -18.01 5.34
CA GLY A 453 -2.76 -18.59 6.42
C GLY A 453 -2.21 -19.89 7.02
N SER A 454 -1.17 -20.48 6.44
CA SER A 454 -0.58 -21.76 6.89
C SER A 454 0.94 -21.80 6.69
N GLU A 455 1.54 -22.97 6.92
CA GLU A 455 2.92 -23.25 6.51
C GLU A 455 3.06 -23.14 4.98
N GLU A 456 4.17 -22.58 4.50
CA GLU A 456 4.41 -22.42 3.07
C GLU A 456 4.76 -23.77 2.42
N PRO A 457 4.17 -24.11 1.26
CA PRO A 457 4.14 -25.48 0.78
C PRO A 457 5.45 -26.00 0.15
N ILE A 458 6.46 -25.14 -0.09
CA ILE A 458 7.65 -25.49 -0.88
C ILE A 458 8.87 -25.74 0.01
N ALA A 459 9.34 -24.75 0.77
CA ALA A 459 10.49 -24.90 1.66
C ALA A 459 10.11 -25.14 3.13
N GLY A 460 8.81 -25.07 3.45
CA GLY A 460 8.29 -25.19 4.80
C GLY A 460 8.54 -23.94 5.66
N GLY A 461 8.05 -23.96 6.89
CA GLY A 461 8.06 -22.78 7.76
C GLY A 461 7.05 -21.70 7.33
N TYR A 462 7.20 -20.50 7.88
CA TYR A 462 6.22 -19.42 7.73
C TYR A 462 6.85 -18.19 7.09
N ILE A 463 6.14 -17.60 6.12
CA ILE A 463 6.61 -16.39 5.45
C ILE A 463 6.52 -15.17 6.39
N PRO A 464 7.47 -14.21 6.33
CA PRO A 464 7.51 -13.09 7.29
C PRO A 464 6.27 -12.19 7.33
N ILE A 465 5.56 -12.13 6.21
CA ILE A 465 4.36 -11.30 6.01
C ILE A 465 3.05 -12.08 6.26
N GLY A 466 3.10 -13.40 6.48
CA GLY A 466 1.91 -14.21 6.75
C GLY A 466 1.36 -14.05 8.17
N LEU A 467 0.21 -14.65 8.46
CA LEU A 467 -0.44 -14.60 9.77
C LEU A 467 0.36 -15.31 10.88
N ASN A 468 1.11 -16.35 10.52
CA ASN A 468 1.95 -17.13 11.43
C ASN A 468 3.24 -16.37 11.81
N ARG A 469 3.10 -15.23 12.48
CA ARG A 469 4.23 -14.36 12.90
C ARG A 469 4.14 -13.94 14.36
N GLY A 470 5.29 -13.59 14.94
CA GLY A 470 5.38 -13.14 16.33
C GLY A 470 4.86 -14.20 17.30
N ASP A 471 3.96 -13.80 18.20
CA ASP A 471 3.38 -14.67 19.22
C ASP A 471 2.41 -15.73 18.64
N PHE A 472 2.00 -15.58 17.37
CA PHE A 472 1.10 -16.49 16.66
C PHE A 472 1.82 -17.45 15.70
N ALA A 473 3.16 -17.48 15.73
CA ALA A 473 3.93 -18.36 14.85
C ALA A 473 3.58 -19.84 15.06
N GLY A 474 3.02 -20.46 14.01
CA GLY A 474 2.61 -21.86 14.00
C GLY A 474 1.33 -22.17 14.77
N THR A 475 0.53 -21.15 15.10
CA THR A 475 -0.79 -21.34 15.73
C THR A 475 -1.94 -21.24 14.74
N VAL A 476 -1.71 -20.63 13.58
CA VAL A 476 -2.73 -20.36 12.55
C VAL A 476 -2.65 -21.43 11.46
N ASP A 477 -3.79 -22.03 11.14
CA ASP A 477 -3.94 -22.99 10.05
C ASP A 477 -5.29 -22.77 9.35
N LEU A 478 -5.29 -21.85 8.38
CA LEU A 478 -6.48 -21.48 7.62
C LEU A 478 -6.60 -22.28 6.32
N THR A 479 -7.84 -22.60 5.96
CA THR A 479 -8.16 -23.13 4.63
C THR A 479 -8.03 -22.05 3.56
N LEU A 480 -7.82 -22.46 2.30
CA LEU A 480 -7.77 -21.52 1.17
C LEU A 480 -9.03 -20.66 1.06
N ASP A 481 -10.22 -21.23 1.30
CA ASP A 481 -11.48 -20.49 1.26
C ASP A 481 -11.52 -19.40 2.34
N GLN A 482 -11.07 -19.70 3.56
CA GLN A 482 -10.98 -18.71 4.63
C GLN A 482 -9.97 -17.60 4.32
N VAL A 483 -8.80 -17.94 3.76
CA VAL A 483 -7.81 -16.94 3.33
C VAL A 483 -8.39 -16.04 2.25
N ARG A 484 -9.07 -16.63 1.27
CA ARG A 484 -9.72 -15.87 0.19
C ARG A 484 -10.85 -15.00 0.70
N ASP A 485 -11.67 -15.47 1.64
CA ASP A 485 -12.72 -14.65 2.26
C ASP A 485 -12.12 -13.46 3.02
N ILE A 486 -11.01 -13.66 3.74
CA ILE A 486 -10.29 -12.60 4.44
C ILE A 486 -9.71 -11.57 3.47
N LEU A 487 -9.09 -12.02 2.38
CA LEU A 487 -8.35 -11.13 1.50
C LEU A 487 -9.22 -10.53 0.40
N TYR A 488 -10.07 -11.31 -0.28
CA TYR A 488 -10.64 -10.95 -1.59
C TYR A 488 -12.16 -11.13 -1.75
N ASP A 489 -12.72 -12.24 -1.26
CA ASP A 489 -14.00 -12.76 -1.75
C ASP A 489 -15.22 -12.33 -0.90
N SER A 490 -15.01 -11.99 0.38
CA SER A 490 -16.12 -11.61 1.27
C SER A 490 -16.44 -10.10 1.21
N ASP A 491 -17.63 -9.72 1.69
CA ASP A 491 -17.99 -8.30 1.92
C ASP A 491 -17.07 -7.61 2.95
N TYR A 492 -16.28 -8.40 3.68
CA TYR A 492 -15.31 -7.98 4.67
C TYR A 492 -13.86 -8.09 4.15
N ALA A 493 -13.65 -8.31 2.85
CA ALA A 493 -12.33 -8.47 2.25
C ALA A 493 -11.39 -7.31 2.58
N LEU A 494 -10.19 -7.63 3.07
CA LEU A 494 -9.20 -6.66 3.51
C LEU A 494 -8.43 -6.00 2.36
N THR A 495 -8.49 -6.51 1.13
CA THR A 495 -8.03 -5.75 -0.04
C THR A 495 -9.07 -4.75 -0.56
N GLY A 496 -10.28 -4.75 0.01
CA GLY A 496 -11.37 -3.83 -0.33
C GLY A 496 -11.55 -2.71 0.70
N ASP A 497 -12.66 -1.98 0.56
CA ASP A 497 -12.97 -0.80 1.38
C ASP A 497 -13.18 -1.12 2.87
N PHE A 498 -13.45 -2.39 3.21
CA PHE A 498 -13.62 -2.82 4.60
C PHE A 498 -12.34 -2.69 5.44
N ALA A 499 -11.15 -2.64 4.82
CA ALA A 499 -9.89 -2.50 5.54
C ALA A 499 -9.87 -1.28 6.48
N THR A 500 -10.42 -0.14 6.03
CA THR A 500 -10.50 1.07 6.86
C THR A 500 -11.49 0.89 8.01
N ALA A 501 -12.60 0.19 7.79
CA ALA A 501 -13.55 -0.16 8.86
C ALA A 501 -12.94 -1.11 9.90
N PHE A 502 -12.11 -2.05 9.46
CA PHE A 502 -11.35 -2.93 10.36
C PHE A 502 -10.40 -2.12 11.25
N VAL A 503 -9.64 -1.19 10.66
CA VAL A 503 -8.73 -0.29 11.40
C VAL A 503 -9.51 0.60 12.38
N TYR A 504 -10.67 1.13 11.97
CA TYR A 504 -11.57 1.84 12.88
C TYR A 504 -11.95 0.96 14.09
N GLY A 505 -12.31 -0.30 13.84
CA GLY A 505 -12.59 -1.28 14.89
C GLY A 505 -11.43 -1.47 15.87
N GLU A 506 -10.21 -1.63 15.35
CA GLU A 506 -8.98 -1.84 16.14
C GLU A 506 -8.61 -0.65 17.05
N PHE A 507 -8.93 0.57 16.63
CA PHE A 507 -8.61 1.79 17.39
C PHE A 507 -9.75 2.25 18.30
N SER A 508 -11.00 2.13 17.86
CA SER A 508 -12.17 2.55 18.64
C SER A 508 -12.62 1.50 19.65
N GLY A 509 -12.32 0.21 19.40
CA GLY A 509 -12.86 -0.91 20.16
C GLY A 509 -14.32 -1.24 19.83
N SER A 510 -14.89 -0.63 18.78
CA SER A 510 -16.27 -0.84 18.33
C SER A 510 -16.35 -0.95 16.80
N SER A 511 -17.28 -1.74 16.28
CA SER A 511 -17.57 -1.73 14.84
C SER A 511 -18.11 -0.37 14.38
N LEU A 512 -18.08 -0.12 13.07
CA LEU A 512 -18.98 0.88 12.51
C LEU A 512 -20.44 0.52 12.85
N PRO A 513 -21.35 1.50 12.96
CA PRO A 513 -22.78 1.23 13.04
C PRO A 513 -23.23 0.52 11.76
N VAL A 514 -23.72 -0.71 11.87
CA VAL A 514 -24.07 -1.56 10.71
C VAL A 514 -25.55 -1.88 10.68
N GLY A 515 -26.12 -1.82 9.48
CA GLY A 515 -27.47 -2.28 9.16
C GLY A 515 -27.44 -3.57 8.34
N SER A 516 -28.56 -3.93 7.72
CA SER A 516 -28.68 -5.14 6.92
C SER A 516 -27.88 -5.11 5.60
N GLU A 517 -27.46 -3.93 5.15
CA GLU A 517 -26.78 -3.72 3.86
C GLU A 517 -25.38 -3.08 4.03
N GLY A 518 -24.83 -3.05 5.26
CA GLY A 518 -23.53 -2.44 5.56
C GLY A 518 -23.60 -1.25 6.51
N PRO A 519 -22.53 -0.41 6.58
CA PRO A 519 -22.47 0.74 7.47
C PRO A 519 -23.61 1.75 7.23
N VAL A 520 -24.29 2.17 8.29
CA VAL A 520 -25.41 3.12 8.23
C VAL A 520 -25.56 3.88 9.53
N MET A 521 -25.91 5.17 9.44
CA MET A 521 -26.22 5.98 10.62
C MET A 521 -27.32 5.35 11.48
N GLY A 522 -27.06 5.23 12.78
CA GLY A 522 -28.01 4.63 13.74
C GLY A 522 -28.15 3.10 13.65
N GLY A 523 -27.25 2.43 12.91
CA GLY A 523 -27.14 0.97 12.89
C GLY A 523 -26.67 0.37 14.21
N ASP A 524 -26.63 -0.97 14.27
CA ASP A 524 -26.16 -1.70 15.44
C ASP A 524 -24.63 -1.56 15.56
N VAL A 525 -24.15 -1.31 16.77
CA VAL A 525 -22.72 -1.20 17.09
C VAL A 525 -22.31 -2.40 17.93
N HIS A 526 -21.28 -3.11 17.49
CA HIS A 526 -20.74 -4.29 18.16
C HIS A 526 -19.40 -3.97 18.83
N THR A 527 -19.13 -4.65 19.95
CA THR A 527 -17.78 -4.61 20.55
C THR A 527 -16.78 -5.26 19.61
N TRP A 528 -15.67 -4.59 19.35
CA TRP A 528 -14.61 -5.10 18.48
C TRP A 528 -13.68 -6.04 19.26
N ASP A 529 -14.07 -7.30 19.36
CA ASP A 529 -13.32 -8.36 20.03
C ASP A 529 -12.98 -9.52 19.07
N ASP A 530 -12.24 -10.51 19.57
CA ASP A 530 -11.78 -11.65 18.76
C ASP A 530 -12.97 -12.52 18.31
N ALA A 531 -14.04 -12.60 19.11
CA ALA A 531 -15.24 -13.34 18.79
C ALA A 531 -16.04 -12.69 17.65
N TYR A 532 -16.13 -11.35 17.64
CA TYR A 532 -16.75 -10.61 16.55
C TYR A 532 -15.99 -10.83 15.23
N VAL A 533 -14.66 -10.62 15.23
CA VAL A 533 -13.83 -10.80 14.02
C VAL A 533 -13.82 -12.26 13.56
N ALA A 534 -13.77 -13.22 14.48
CA ALA A 534 -13.91 -14.65 14.15
C ALA A 534 -15.24 -14.95 13.45
N GLY A 535 -16.33 -14.30 13.90
CA GLY A 535 -17.65 -14.41 13.31
C GLY A 535 -17.75 -13.87 11.88
N LEU A 536 -17.00 -12.81 11.54
CA LEU A 536 -16.99 -12.23 10.18
C LEU A 536 -16.46 -13.21 9.13
N TYR A 537 -15.42 -13.99 9.48
CA TYR A 537 -14.71 -14.87 8.54
C TYR A 537 -14.93 -16.36 8.78
N GLY A 538 -15.69 -16.75 9.81
CA GLY A 538 -15.88 -18.15 10.17
C GLY A 538 -14.58 -18.86 10.58
N ILE A 539 -13.68 -18.14 11.28
CA ILE A 539 -12.39 -18.64 11.77
C ILE A 539 -12.43 -18.83 13.30
N SER A 540 -11.36 -19.37 13.90
CA SER A 540 -11.29 -19.46 15.37
C SER A 540 -10.98 -18.11 16.01
N GLU A 541 -11.32 -17.92 17.29
CA GLU A 541 -10.93 -16.70 18.03
C GLU A 541 -9.39 -16.51 18.08
N THR A 542 -8.62 -17.60 18.07
CA THR A 542 -7.15 -17.52 18.03
C THR A 542 -6.65 -17.02 16.67
N ASP A 543 -7.24 -17.49 15.57
CA ASP A 543 -6.90 -17.00 14.23
C ASP A 543 -7.34 -15.55 14.04
N ALA A 544 -8.51 -15.18 14.60
CA ALA A 544 -8.99 -13.81 14.61
C ALA A 544 -8.05 -12.89 15.40
N ALA A 545 -7.54 -13.31 16.56
CA ALA A 545 -6.54 -12.57 17.31
C ALA A 545 -5.24 -12.38 16.49
N ALA A 546 -4.80 -13.40 15.77
CA ALA A 546 -3.65 -13.32 14.86
C ALA A 546 -3.91 -12.33 13.71
N LEU A 547 -5.09 -12.38 13.08
CA LEU A 547 -5.50 -11.47 12.02
C LEU A 547 -5.55 -10.01 12.50
N LYS A 548 -6.12 -9.77 13.68
CA LYS A 548 -6.18 -8.43 14.28
C LYS A 548 -4.79 -7.87 14.56
N SER A 549 -3.91 -8.67 15.16
CA SER A 549 -2.51 -8.29 15.38
C SER A 549 -1.78 -8.06 14.05
N TRP A 550 -2.05 -8.87 13.03
CA TRP A 550 -1.49 -8.69 11.70
C TRP A 550 -1.94 -7.38 11.04
N VAL A 551 -3.24 -7.01 11.10
CA VAL A 551 -3.71 -5.74 10.54
C VAL A 551 -3.14 -4.55 11.33
N LYS A 552 -3.24 -4.57 12.66
CA LYS A 552 -2.86 -3.44 13.51
C LYS A 552 -1.37 -3.30 13.69
N ASP A 553 -0.71 -4.30 14.25
CA ASP A 553 0.68 -4.21 14.73
C ASP A 553 1.70 -4.35 13.59
N PHE A 554 1.26 -4.84 12.44
CA PHE A 554 2.13 -5.07 11.29
C PHE A 554 1.74 -4.26 10.07
N MET A 555 0.56 -4.49 9.49
CA MET A 555 0.18 -3.79 8.26
C MET A 555 0.09 -2.29 8.51
N PHE A 556 -0.71 -1.87 9.49
CA PHE A 556 -0.85 -0.45 9.82
C PHE A 556 0.42 0.13 10.43
N GLU A 557 0.99 -0.50 11.48
CA GLU A 557 2.12 0.07 12.21
C GLU A 557 3.47 0.06 11.46
N GLN A 558 3.72 -0.93 10.61
CA GLN A 558 5.02 -1.10 9.95
C GLN A 558 4.91 -0.93 8.44
N VAL A 559 4.05 -1.69 7.78
CA VAL A 559 4.06 -1.82 6.30
C VAL A 559 3.57 -0.56 5.60
N VAL A 560 2.42 0.00 5.99
CA VAL A 560 1.83 1.13 5.25
C VAL A 560 2.69 2.39 5.37
N GLY A 561 3.24 2.66 6.56
CA GLY A 561 4.16 3.79 6.74
C GLY A 561 5.42 3.64 5.87
N ALA A 562 6.01 2.44 5.85
CA ALA A 562 7.17 2.13 5.02
C ALA A 562 6.86 2.33 3.52
N LEU A 563 5.68 1.88 3.06
CA LEU A 563 5.22 2.03 1.69
C LEU A 563 5.02 3.50 1.29
N LEU A 564 4.35 4.30 2.13
CA LEU A 564 4.15 5.73 1.86
C LEU A 564 5.49 6.47 1.76
N ALA A 565 6.44 6.14 2.63
CA ALA A 565 7.80 6.69 2.57
C ALA A 565 8.55 6.24 1.31
N PHE A 566 8.46 4.96 0.97
CA PHE A 566 9.14 4.39 -0.20
C PHE A 566 8.59 4.95 -1.53
N GLN A 567 7.27 5.00 -1.68
CA GLN A 567 6.62 5.33 -2.94
C GLN A 567 6.47 6.84 -3.16
N TYR A 568 6.23 7.61 -2.10
CA TYR A 568 5.87 9.03 -2.19
C TYR A 568 6.83 9.95 -1.41
N GLY A 569 7.79 9.39 -0.66
CA GLY A 569 8.67 10.19 0.20
C GLY A 569 7.97 10.81 1.41
N ALA A 570 6.76 10.34 1.73
CA ALA A 570 5.98 10.86 2.85
C ALA A 570 6.50 10.34 4.20
N SER A 571 6.34 11.14 5.25
CA SER A 571 6.75 10.75 6.59
C SER A 571 5.81 11.29 7.66
N ALA A 572 5.97 10.80 8.90
CA ALA A 572 5.20 11.26 10.06
C ALA A 572 5.43 12.74 10.40
N TYR A 573 6.54 13.32 9.93
CA TYR A 573 6.86 14.72 10.10
C TYR A 573 7.11 15.35 8.72
N THR A 574 6.76 16.62 8.59
CA THR A 574 7.11 17.41 7.40
C THR A 574 7.76 18.71 7.82
N THR A 575 8.74 19.14 7.02
CA THR A 575 9.43 20.42 7.16
C THR A 575 8.99 21.30 6.01
N GLN A 576 8.31 22.40 6.34
CA GLN A 576 7.87 23.37 5.35
C GLN A 576 7.68 24.75 6.02
N PRO A 577 7.60 25.85 5.24
CA PRO A 577 7.28 27.17 5.78
C PRO A 577 5.90 27.23 6.45
N ILE A 578 5.71 28.16 7.39
CA ILE A 578 4.37 28.36 8.00
C ILE A 578 3.35 28.82 6.96
N HIS A 579 3.79 29.56 5.92
CA HIS A 579 2.93 29.96 4.80
C HIS A 579 2.27 28.77 4.12
N ASN A 580 3.07 27.73 3.86
CA ASN A 580 2.60 26.51 3.21
C ASN A 580 1.60 25.79 4.13
N TRP A 581 1.93 25.63 5.41
CA TRP A 581 1.03 25.03 6.39
C TRP A 581 -0.33 25.72 6.49
N LEU A 582 -0.34 27.05 6.61
CA LEU A 582 -1.58 27.80 6.79
C LEU A 582 -2.37 27.85 5.50
N TYR A 583 -1.75 28.26 4.39
CA TYR A 583 -2.47 28.74 3.21
C TYR A 583 -2.33 27.85 1.98
N GLY A 584 -1.63 26.72 2.07
CA GLY A 584 -1.58 25.77 0.97
C GLY A 584 -0.26 25.06 0.78
N TRP A 585 -0.29 23.74 0.73
CA TRP A 585 0.80 22.93 0.19
C TRP A 585 0.27 21.79 -0.66
N SER A 586 1.08 21.34 -1.62
CA SER A 586 0.81 20.15 -2.42
C SER A 586 1.40 18.93 -1.71
N ASP A 587 0.54 18.00 -1.31
CA ASP A 587 0.96 16.76 -0.64
C ASP A 587 1.43 15.71 -1.66
N PRO A 588 2.64 15.13 -1.51
CA PRO A 588 3.23 14.22 -2.49
C PRO A 588 2.47 12.90 -2.64
N VAL A 589 1.78 12.41 -1.61
CA VAL A 589 0.95 11.20 -1.70
C VAL A 589 -0.27 11.50 -2.56
N LEU A 590 -0.94 12.63 -2.32
CA LEU A 590 -2.08 13.05 -3.12
C LEU A 590 -1.68 13.38 -4.57
N VAL A 591 -0.49 13.97 -4.81
CA VAL A 591 0.06 14.13 -6.17
C VAL A 591 0.17 12.77 -6.87
N GLY A 592 0.73 11.77 -6.18
CA GLY A 592 0.94 10.44 -6.74
C GLY A 592 -0.34 9.66 -7.02
N LEU A 593 -1.42 9.91 -6.26
CA LEU A 593 -2.70 9.21 -6.40
C LEU A 593 -3.70 9.94 -7.30
N TYR A 594 -3.76 11.27 -7.21
CA TYR A 594 -4.83 12.08 -7.81
C TYR A 594 -4.31 13.20 -8.72
N GLY A 595 -2.99 13.33 -8.87
CA GLY A 595 -2.33 14.36 -9.65
C GLY A 595 -2.11 15.67 -8.87
N GLU A 596 -1.24 16.53 -9.39
CA GLU A 596 -0.89 17.82 -8.78
C GLU A 596 -2.11 18.72 -8.56
N GLU A 597 -3.09 18.65 -9.45
CA GLU A 597 -4.33 19.41 -9.36
C GLU A 597 -5.21 19.02 -8.17
N ASN A 598 -5.13 17.79 -7.65
CA ASN A 598 -5.96 17.34 -6.53
C ASN A 598 -5.16 17.10 -5.24
N SER A 599 -3.95 17.68 -5.18
CA SER A 599 -3.00 17.44 -4.10
C SER A 599 -2.94 18.50 -3.01
N TRP A 600 -3.68 19.60 -3.19
CA TRP A 600 -3.53 20.78 -2.38
C TRP A 600 -4.38 20.70 -1.12
N VAL A 601 -3.75 21.06 0.00
CA VAL A 601 -4.35 21.06 1.33
C VAL A 601 -3.95 22.33 2.09
N LYS A 602 -4.78 22.75 3.04
CA LYS A 602 -4.66 24.01 3.78
C LYS A 602 -5.19 23.88 5.20
N LEU A 603 -4.73 24.72 6.12
CA LEU A 603 -5.29 24.85 7.47
C LEU A 603 -6.23 26.07 7.60
N GLU A 604 -5.98 27.10 6.80
CA GLU A 604 -6.78 28.32 6.68
C GLU A 604 -7.21 28.49 5.22
N THR A 605 -8.42 29.01 5.01
CA THR A 605 -8.94 29.29 3.68
C THR A 605 -8.48 30.67 3.23
N ASN A 606 -7.63 30.71 2.20
CA ASN A 606 -7.20 31.93 1.51
C ASN A 606 -7.85 31.98 0.11
N GLU A 607 -7.88 33.14 -0.55
CA GLU A 607 -8.40 33.25 -1.93
C GLU A 607 -7.75 32.22 -2.89
N THR A 608 -6.42 32.08 -2.80
CA THR A 608 -5.67 31.09 -3.57
C THR A 608 -4.67 30.35 -2.69
N TYR A 609 -4.32 29.13 -3.09
CA TYR A 609 -3.28 28.38 -2.41
C TYR A 609 -1.95 29.12 -2.51
N TYR A 610 -1.23 29.25 -1.40
CA TYR A 610 0.06 29.93 -1.39
C TYR A 610 1.06 29.26 -2.35
N GLY A 611 1.74 30.07 -3.17
CA GLY A 611 2.75 29.57 -4.13
C GLY A 611 2.20 28.79 -5.33
N SER A 612 0.88 28.60 -5.45
CA SER A 612 0.25 27.80 -6.50
C SER A 612 0.17 28.44 -7.89
N GLY A 613 0.52 29.72 -8.02
CA GLY A 613 0.35 30.48 -9.25
C GLY A 613 -1.09 30.97 -9.51
N GLY A 614 -1.91 31.07 -8.46
CA GLY A 614 -3.27 31.62 -8.52
C GLY A 614 -4.36 30.56 -8.56
N LYS A 615 -4.09 29.35 -8.05
CA LYS A 615 -5.08 28.28 -7.99
C LYS A 615 -6.08 28.54 -6.87
N SER A 616 -7.36 28.54 -7.22
CA SER A 616 -8.47 28.71 -6.26
C SER A 616 -8.38 27.69 -5.13
N THR A 617 -8.80 28.08 -3.93
CA THR A 617 -8.98 27.15 -2.81
C THR A 617 -10.38 26.54 -2.73
N GLY A 618 -11.18 26.73 -3.78
CA GLY A 618 -12.55 26.27 -3.93
C GLY A 618 -13.55 27.41 -3.78
N ASP A 619 -14.76 27.03 -3.41
CA ASP A 619 -15.89 27.95 -3.28
C ASP A 619 -15.83 28.81 -2.03
N PHE A 620 -16.27 30.07 -2.16
CA PHE A 620 -16.34 31.01 -1.06
C PHE A 620 -17.54 30.72 -0.16
N SER A 621 -17.39 30.99 1.13
CA SER A 621 -18.50 30.89 2.08
C SER A 621 -19.55 31.96 1.76
N VAL A 622 -20.82 31.59 1.85
CA VAL A 622 -21.96 32.49 1.77
C VAL A 622 -22.68 32.52 3.10
N TYR A 623 -22.96 33.71 3.60
CA TYR A 623 -23.71 33.91 4.83
C TYR A 623 -25.02 34.61 4.52
N GLN A 624 -26.10 34.08 5.09
CA GLN A 624 -27.37 34.77 5.17
C GLN A 624 -27.69 35.09 6.63
N MET A 625 -27.97 36.36 6.90
CA MET A 625 -28.25 36.83 8.24
C MET A 625 -29.56 37.60 8.30
N LYS A 626 -30.30 37.39 9.39
CA LYS A 626 -31.45 38.20 9.74
C LYS A 626 -31.02 39.43 10.55
N ILE A 627 -31.37 40.60 10.03
CA ILE A 627 -31.16 41.90 10.65
C ILE A 627 -32.47 42.31 11.37
N PRO A 628 -32.41 42.82 12.62
CA PRO A 628 -33.61 43.30 13.31
C PRO A 628 -34.30 44.43 12.52
N THR A 629 -35.61 44.29 12.24
CA THR A 629 -36.38 45.31 11.53
C THR A 629 -36.85 46.48 12.42
N SER A 630 -36.60 46.42 13.75
CA SER A 630 -36.89 47.51 14.70
C SER A 630 -36.14 47.39 16.04
N VAL A 631 -35.95 48.53 16.72
CA VAL A 631 -35.20 48.67 17.98
C VAL A 631 -35.82 47.92 19.17
N ASP A 632 -37.14 47.78 19.18
CA ASP A 632 -37.88 47.07 20.24
C ASP A 632 -37.73 45.53 20.14
N GLY A 633 -37.20 45.03 19.01
CA GLY A 633 -36.96 43.62 18.75
C GLY A 633 -35.53 43.15 19.02
N LEU A 634 -34.58 44.03 19.31
CA LEU A 634 -33.14 43.71 19.44
C LEU A 634 -32.82 42.66 20.52
N SER A 635 -33.60 42.62 21.60
CA SER A 635 -33.44 41.64 22.68
C SER A 635 -34.30 40.39 22.51
N THR A 636 -35.11 40.31 21.45
CA THR A 636 -36.05 39.21 21.17
C THR A 636 -35.96 38.70 19.72
N ALA A 637 -35.06 39.26 18.91
CA ALA A 637 -34.84 38.86 17.54
C ALA A 637 -34.14 37.51 17.56
N GLU A 638 -34.86 36.47 17.13
CA GLU A 638 -34.23 35.23 16.72
C GLU A 638 -33.32 35.57 15.53
N HIS A 639 -32.01 35.57 15.78
CA HIS A 639 -31.00 35.68 14.74
C HIS A 639 -31.02 34.36 13.96
N ALA A 640 -31.62 34.35 12.78
CA ALA A 640 -31.41 33.27 11.84
C ALA A 640 -30.07 33.53 11.14
N PHE A 641 -29.16 32.56 11.25
CA PHE A 641 -27.87 32.57 10.58
C PHE A 641 -27.76 31.29 9.78
N MET A 642 -27.51 31.42 8.47
CA MET A 642 -27.23 30.28 7.61
C MET A 642 -25.90 30.48 6.91
N GLU A 643 -25.21 29.37 6.70
CA GLU A 643 -23.97 29.29 5.94
C GLU A 643 -24.16 28.35 4.75
N GLY A 644 -23.56 28.69 3.63
CA GLY A 644 -23.48 27.88 2.43
C GLY A 644 -22.26 28.28 1.62
N TYR A 645 -22.31 28.04 0.32
CA TYR A 645 -21.20 28.29 -0.59
C TYR A 645 -21.68 28.97 -1.87
N ILE A 646 -20.77 29.63 -2.58
CA ILE A 646 -21.00 30.16 -3.93
C ILE A 646 -19.96 29.56 -4.86
N ASN A 647 -20.39 29.08 -6.05
CA ASN A 647 -19.46 28.59 -7.07
C ASN A 647 -18.60 29.75 -7.62
N SER A 648 -17.54 30.08 -6.91
CA SER A 648 -16.70 31.25 -7.17
C SER A 648 -15.54 30.93 -8.11
N ASP A 649 -15.14 29.67 -8.20
CA ASP A 649 -14.08 29.24 -9.11
C ASP A 649 -14.56 28.93 -10.54
N GLY A 650 -15.88 28.81 -10.74
CA GLY A 650 -16.51 28.64 -12.04
C GLY A 650 -16.25 27.28 -12.67
N ASP A 651 -15.97 26.26 -11.86
CA ASP A 651 -15.66 24.91 -12.32
C ASP A 651 -16.86 24.17 -12.96
N GLY A 652 -18.07 24.73 -12.82
CA GLY A 652 -19.32 24.20 -13.35
C GLY A 652 -20.00 23.17 -12.43
N LEU A 653 -19.51 22.99 -11.20
CA LEU A 653 -19.99 22.02 -10.23
C LEU A 653 -20.19 22.66 -8.86
N CYS A 654 -21.30 22.34 -8.21
CA CYS A 654 -21.49 22.60 -6.80
C CYS A 654 -21.07 21.30 -6.09
N ASP A 655 -20.23 21.38 -5.06
CA ASP A 655 -19.79 20.22 -4.29
C ASP A 655 -20.97 19.34 -3.86
N PHE A 656 -22.06 19.99 -3.46
CA PHE A 656 -23.34 19.36 -3.18
C PHE A 656 -24.51 20.33 -3.38
N LYS A 657 -25.73 19.81 -3.55
CA LYS A 657 -26.98 20.57 -3.41
C LYS A 657 -27.90 19.88 -2.42
N LEU A 658 -28.53 20.68 -1.56
CA LEU A 658 -29.52 20.19 -0.59
C LEU A 658 -30.90 20.18 -1.25
N ASP A 659 -31.61 19.05 -1.15
CA ASP A 659 -33.01 18.98 -1.52
C ASP A 659 -33.93 19.65 -0.46
N ALA A 660 -35.23 19.70 -0.72
CA ALA A 660 -36.20 20.30 0.20
C ALA A 660 -36.32 19.56 1.56
N ALA A 661 -35.76 18.35 1.67
CA ALA A 661 -35.70 17.57 2.89
C ALA A 661 -34.31 17.65 3.58
N GLY A 662 -33.37 18.41 3.03
CA GLY A 662 -32.01 18.57 3.56
C GLY A 662 -31.05 17.44 3.19
N ASN A 663 -31.41 16.54 2.26
CA ASN A 663 -30.50 15.52 1.76
C ASN A 663 -29.54 16.13 0.73
N ALA A 664 -28.27 15.74 0.77
CA ALA A 664 -27.27 16.19 -0.18
C ALA A 664 -27.18 15.27 -1.40
N GLU A 665 -27.22 15.87 -2.59
CA GLU A 665 -26.72 15.28 -3.84
C GLU A 665 -25.34 15.87 -4.14
N TYR A 666 -24.35 15.05 -4.45
CA TYR A 666 -22.94 15.49 -4.61
C TYR A 666 -22.54 15.62 -6.08
N GLY A 667 -21.62 16.54 -6.39
CA GLY A 667 -21.09 16.73 -7.74
C GLY A 667 -22.15 17.18 -8.76
N VAL A 668 -22.97 18.17 -8.37
CA VAL A 668 -24.15 18.60 -9.14
C VAL A 668 -23.77 19.76 -10.05
N GLU A 669 -24.27 19.77 -11.29
CA GLU A 669 -24.07 20.91 -12.20
C GLU A 669 -24.54 22.23 -11.56
N CYS A 670 -23.71 23.26 -11.73
CA CYS A 670 -23.81 24.51 -11.01
C CYS A 670 -23.29 25.65 -11.88
N GLU A 671 -24.05 26.73 -11.98
CA GLU A 671 -23.61 27.90 -12.75
C GLU A 671 -22.58 28.70 -11.94
N ALA A 672 -21.67 29.39 -12.63
CA ALA A 672 -20.74 30.29 -11.96
C ALA A 672 -21.51 31.36 -11.15
N ASN A 673 -21.11 31.56 -9.90
CA ASN A 673 -21.75 32.38 -8.88
C ASN A 673 -23.12 31.89 -8.40
N GLU A 674 -23.47 30.62 -8.63
CA GLU A 674 -24.66 30.02 -8.01
C GLU A 674 -24.40 29.74 -6.52
N THR A 675 -25.29 30.22 -5.65
CA THR A 675 -25.27 29.91 -4.21
C THR A 675 -25.89 28.55 -3.95
N TYR A 676 -25.26 27.74 -3.12
CA TYR A 676 -25.71 26.39 -2.78
C TYR A 676 -25.40 26.03 -1.33
N GLY A 677 -25.94 24.90 -0.88
CA GLY A 677 -25.61 24.31 0.42
C GLY A 677 -26.05 25.08 1.66
N MET A 678 -26.85 26.15 1.50
CA MET A 678 -27.32 26.99 2.61
C MET A 678 -28.03 26.15 3.69
N THR A 679 -27.53 26.25 4.92
CA THR A 679 -28.01 25.48 6.07
C THR A 679 -27.86 26.27 7.37
N GLU A 680 -28.73 26.02 8.35
CA GLU A 680 -28.63 26.55 9.73
C GLU A 680 -27.62 25.78 10.59
N HIS A 681 -27.14 24.64 10.08
CA HIS A 681 -26.13 23.81 10.71
C HIS A 681 -24.72 24.22 10.30
N LEU A 682 -23.75 24.01 11.18
CA LEU A 682 -22.33 24.13 10.80
C LEU A 682 -22.11 23.24 9.57
N PRO A 683 -21.53 23.73 8.45
CA PRO A 683 -21.49 22.97 7.20
C PRO A 683 -20.89 21.57 7.35
N TRP A 684 -19.91 21.39 8.24
CA TRP A 684 -19.26 20.11 8.54
C TRP A 684 -20.01 19.23 9.56
N ARG A 685 -21.01 19.76 10.28
CA ARG A 685 -21.92 19.05 11.20
C ARG A 685 -23.36 18.99 10.70
N ALA A 686 -23.61 19.40 9.47
CA ALA A 686 -24.94 19.33 8.89
C ALA A 686 -25.43 17.87 8.82
N PRO A 687 -26.75 17.61 8.88
CA PRO A 687 -27.32 16.26 8.91
C PRO A 687 -26.81 15.35 7.78
N HIS A 688 -26.59 15.89 6.58
CA HIS A 688 -26.03 15.12 5.47
C HIS A 688 -24.56 14.72 5.70
N ARG A 689 -23.76 15.55 6.40
CA ARG A 689 -22.39 15.20 6.79
C ARG A 689 -22.37 14.15 7.89
N GLU A 690 -23.21 14.32 8.91
CA GLU A 690 -23.43 13.29 9.94
C GLU A 690 -23.86 11.96 9.31
N ALA A 691 -24.76 11.98 8.33
CA ALA A 691 -25.15 10.77 7.59
C ALA A 691 -23.98 10.18 6.79
N SER A 692 -23.19 11.01 6.11
CA SER A 692 -22.05 10.56 5.28
C SER A 692 -20.93 9.86 6.07
N VAL A 693 -20.86 10.11 7.38
CA VAL A 693 -19.91 9.48 8.31
C VAL A 693 -20.62 8.57 9.33
N TYR A 694 -21.81 8.08 8.98
CA TYR A 694 -22.57 7.12 9.78
C TYR A 694 -22.92 7.59 11.21
N GLY A 695 -23.00 8.90 11.43
CA GLY A 695 -23.31 9.55 12.71
C GLY A 695 -22.13 9.68 13.66
N LEU A 696 -20.91 9.38 13.21
CA LEU A 696 -19.73 9.31 14.08
C LEU A 696 -19.16 10.67 14.50
N LEU A 697 -19.51 11.77 13.84
CA LEU A 697 -18.98 13.09 14.21
C LEU A 697 -19.50 13.51 15.58
N SER A 698 -20.80 13.41 15.82
CA SER A 698 -21.40 13.80 17.10
C SER A 698 -20.90 12.96 18.28
N ASP A 699 -20.61 11.68 18.07
CA ASP A 699 -20.08 10.79 19.10
C ASP A 699 -18.61 11.10 19.47
N HIS A 700 -17.85 11.76 18.59
CA HIS A 700 -16.40 11.97 18.75
C HIS A 700 -15.97 13.42 18.95
N VAL A 701 -16.77 14.42 18.55
CA VAL A 701 -16.44 15.86 18.68
C VAL A 701 -16.64 16.39 20.11
N GLY A 702 -17.25 15.60 21.00
CA GLY A 702 -17.39 15.93 22.42
C GLY A 702 -18.40 17.04 22.72
N ASN A 703 -19.16 17.50 21.70
CA ASN A 703 -20.35 18.33 21.88
C ASN A 703 -21.45 17.94 20.88
N SER A 704 -22.70 18.10 21.30
CA SER A 704 -23.88 17.82 20.49
C SER A 704 -24.39 19.04 19.72
N ASN A 705 -23.64 20.14 19.68
CA ASN A 705 -24.09 21.35 18.99
C ASN A 705 -23.77 21.24 17.50
N THR A 706 -24.81 21.21 16.68
CA THR A 706 -24.74 21.13 15.22
C THR A 706 -25.20 22.41 14.54
N GLU A 707 -25.81 23.34 15.29
CA GLU A 707 -26.35 24.60 14.78
C GLU A 707 -25.33 25.74 14.85
N ILE A 708 -25.41 26.64 13.88
CA ILE A 708 -24.57 27.83 13.83
C ILE A 708 -25.05 28.86 14.87
N THR A 709 -26.36 28.94 15.06
CA THR A 709 -27.03 29.77 16.05
C THR A 709 -26.71 29.30 17.47
N GLY A 710 -25.66 29.87 18.07
CA GLY A 710 -25.19 29.56 19.42
C GLY A 710 -23.69 29.22 19.50
N THR A 711 -23.05 28.87 18.37
CA THR A 711 -21.58 28.73 18.28
C THR A 711 -20.90 30.07 17.95
N ILE A 712 -21.60 30.97 17.28
CA ILE A 712 -21.18 32.35 17.04
C ILE A 712 -21.78 33.24 18.14
N GLY A 713 -20.99 33.57 19.17
CA GLY A 713 -21.26 34.72 20.04
C GLY A 713 -22.67 34.78 20.65
N GLY A 714 -23.35 33.65 20.84
CA GLY A 714 -24.60 33.59 21.56
C GLY A 714 -24.36 34.13 22.95
N ILE A 715 -25.22 35.04 23.42
CA ILE A 715 -25.36 35.25 24.87
C ILE A 715 -25.77 33.89 25.41
N ALA A 716 -24.79 33.11 25.88
CA ALA A 716 -25.05 32.01 26.78
C ALA A 716 -25.85 32.64 27.92
N ASP A 717 -27.08 32.17 28.12
CA ASP A 717 -27.75 32.44 29.36
C ASP A 717 -26.84 31.85 30.44
N ALA A 718 -26.29 32.71 31.30
CA ALA A 718 -25.29 32.31 32.30
C ALA A 718 -25.85 31.30 33.33
N ASP A 719 -27.13 30.92 33.19
CA ASP A 719 -27.91 30.05 34.05
C ASP A 719 -28.23 28.66 33.45
N GLU A 720 -27.85 28.33 32.21
CA GLU A 720 -27.95 26.96 31.69
C GLU A 720 -26.56 26.27 31.63
N PRO A 721 -26.38 25.13 32.31
CA PRO A 721 -25.08 24.47 32.49
C PRO A 721 -24.54 23.75 31.26
#